data_AF-A0AA38C818-F1
#
_entry.id   AF-A0AA38C818-F1
#
_cell.length_a   1.000
_cell.length_b   1.000
_cell.length_c   1.000
_cell.angle_alpha   90.00
_cell.angle_beta   90.00
_cell.angle_gamma   90.00
#
_symmetry.space_group_name_H-M   'P 1'
#
loop_
_entity.id
_entity.type
_entity.pdbx_description
1 polymer ?
#
loop_
_entity_poly.entity_id
_entity_poly.type
_entity_poly.pdbx_seq_one_letter_code
_entity_poly.pdbx_strand_id
1 'polypeptide(L)'
;MRYGSPIETWEVEHFMATQKREDLREQLGLNLTDFVIVVTGSPFIYRGVWLEHTLVMQAILPLMSELKVESGKDNQLKLIIMSGNSSAYDVALQAIARQLGFPSGSVQHVGVDGHENIILSIADLVIYSSLHEEQAFPAILLRAMSFEKPIIAPNLTIVQKYIEDGKHGFLFPVGNVNMITKAVSLAMLNGRLSVLAHQIASAGRLHARDVMASDVIVGYGTLLENVLQFPSEAVLPLPASEIPVEVKKVWQWDLFAVPSESRTEFQHQNIRKNSVVFQVEDLWKSRRHMAGFVSGSSYRKDGMIELPYWEEQRANEIAEDIKIREGDQLEERSIEPKHTWEDVYRSVKRVERTKDELHERDDGEMERTGQTLCIYEPYYGPGTWPFLHQGALYRGIGLATEGLRNGTDDVDAPARLPLLKDAYYRDVLCEYGAYFSFANRVDQIHKNPWIGFQSWRAVGKKVSLSAVVEKELINAVTAGRHGNAVYFWVRMDKDVKHTTRGSAFQQQDFWSFCDATNAGNCRVVFTNAFKRMYNLPESWTGLPPMPLDGDSWSVQHSWVMPTSSFMELVMFARIFVDSVDAQHYEEHQKNGTCCLSMAKIENQHCYCRLLELLVNVWAYHSARMMVYVNPETGLMQEQHRLENRKGQMWVKWFNFSRLKTMDEDLAEEADYDHPAKRWLWPRTGEIFWQGTYERERQQNYYLKMLKKRRSKQKVDRMRIKYRQKTLGKYRKPPPPEVGDKEKEDHAA
;
A
#
# COMPACT_ATOMS: atom_id res chain seq x y z
N MET A 1 12.40 -16.16 -1.95
CA MET A 1 12.58 -16.94 -0.72
C MET A 1 12.57 -18.42 -1.07
N ARG A 2 13.72 -19.12 -1.05
CA ARG A 2 13.77 -20.60 -1.19
C ARG A 2 14.19 -21.31 0.10
N TYR A 3 14.69 -20.58 1.09
CA TYR A 3 15.17 -21.14 2.34
C TYR A 3 14.00 -21.51 3.26
N GLY A 4 13.94 -22.77 3.71
CA GLY A 4 12.89 -23.29 4.59
C GLY A 4 11.58 -23.69 3.90
N SER A 5 11.58 -23.86 2.58
CA SER A 5 10.40 -24.32 1.84
C SER A 5 10.11 -25.81 2.09
N PRO A 6 8.83 -26.24 2.17
CA PRO A 6 8.45 -27.66 2.24
C PRO A 6 8.76 -28.46 0.97
N ILE A 7 9.21 -27.79 -0.10
CA ILE A 7 9.49 -28.39 -1.41
C ILE A 7 10.50 -29.54 -1.33
N GLU A 8 11.51 -29.45 -0.46
CA GLU A 8 12.57 -30.46 -0.37
C GLU A 8 12.02 -31.80 0.14
N THR A 9 11.18 -31.77 1.16
CA THR A 9 10.53 -32.98 1.69
C THR A 9 9.52 -33.52 0.70
N TRP A 10 8.73 -32.64 0.06
CA TRP A 10 7.73 -33.04 -0.93
C TRP A 10 8.34 -33.73 -2.16
N GLU A 11 9.43 -33.19 -2.71
CA GLU A 11 10.15 -33.79 -3.86
C GLU A 11 10.70 -35.17 -3.51
N VAL A 12 11.21 -35.34 -2.28
CA VAL A 12 11.74 -36.63 -1.80
C VAL A 12 10.63 -37.67 -1.64
N GLU A 13 9.50 -37.32 -1.03
CA GLU A 13 8.35 -38.22 -0.90
C GLU A 13 7.83 -38.67 -2.29
N HIS A 14 7.80 -37.75 -3.26
CA HIS A 14 7.40 -38.06 -4.63
C HIS A 14 8.43 -38.97 -5.35
N PHE A 15 9.72 -38.70 -5.15
CA PHE A 15 10.80 -39.51 -5.72
C PHE A 15 10.77 -40.95 -5.17
N MET A 16 10.59 -41.11 -3.86
CA MET A 16 10.48 -42.43 -3.22
C MET A 16 9.28 -43.24 -3.71
N ALA A 17 8.20 -42.58 -4.12
CA ALA A 17 7.01 -43.25 -4.66
C ALA A 17 7.21 -43.79 -6.09
N THR A 18 8.19 -43.27 -6.84
CA THR A 18 8.37 -43.56 -8.27
C THR A 18 9.59 -44.43 -8.58
N GLN A 19 10.63 -44.38 -7.75
CA GLN A 19 11.91 -45.06 -8.01
C GLN A 19 12.23 -46.08 -6.92
N LYS A 20 12.71 -47.27 -7.33
CA LYS A 20 13.21 -48.28 -6.40
C LYS A 20 14.72 -48.14 -6.21
N ARG A 21 15.16 -48.27 -4.96
CA ARG A 21 16.57 -48.19 -4.57
C ARG A 21 17.46 -49.24 -5.26
N GLU A 22 16.91 -50.43 -5.49
CA GLU A 22 17.63 -51.56 -6.11
C GLU A 22 18.05 -51.22 -7.55
N ASP A 23 17.11 -50.73 -8.36
CA ASP A 23 17.33 -50.33 -9.76
C ASP A 23 18.38 -49.20 -9.87
N LEU A 24 18.38 -48.25 -8.92
CA LEU A 24 19.33 -47.14 -8.90
C LEU A 24 20.75 -47.57 -8.51
N ARG A 25 20.90 -48.58 -7.64
CA ARG A 25 22.22 -49.15 -7.30
C ARG A 25 22.85 -49.88 -8.48
N GLU A 26 22.03 -50.59 -9.27
CA GLU A 26 22.48 -51.27 -10.48
C GLU A 26 22.99 -50.28 -11.54
N GLN A 27 22.28 -49.16 -11.74
CA GLN A 27 22.69 -48.10 -12.67
C GLN A 27 24.06 -47.48 -12.34
N LEU A 28 24.45 -47.48 -11.06
CA LEU A 28 25.72 -46.96 -10.57
C LEU A 28 26.79 -48.03 -10.34
N GLY A 29 26.52 -49.29 -10.69
CA GLY A 29 27.46 -50.41 -10.55
C GLY A 29 27.78 -50.77 -9.09
N LEU A 30 26.86 -50.50 -8.16
CA LEU A 30 27.00 -50.80 -6.73
C LEU A 30 26.33 -52.13 -6.39
N ASN A 31 26.95 -52.94 -5.53
CA ASN A 31 26.31 -54.16 -5.04
C ASN A 31 25.23 -53.81 -4.00
N LEU A 32 24.21 -54.66 -3.90
CA LEU A 32 23.15 -54.48 -2.89
C LEU A 32 23.67 -54.55 -1.46
N THR A 33 24.77 -55.28 -1.24
CA THR A 33 25.40 -55.50 0.07
C THR A 33 26.46 -54.45 0.44
N ASP A 34 26.80 -53.54 -0.48
CA ASP A 34 27.76 -52.47 -0.22
C ASP A 34 27.17 -51.42 0.73
N PHE A 35 28.00 -50.95 1.66
CA PHE A 35 27.67 -49.86 2.58
C PHE A 35 28.17 -48.54 1.99
N VAL A 36 27.24 -47.64 1.66
CA VAL A 36 27.52 -46.42 0.90
C VAL A 36 27.49 -45.21 1.82
N ILE A 37 28.64 -44.55 2.01
CA ILE A 37 28.74 -43.26 2.69
C ILE A 37 28.79 -42.16 1.64
N VAL A 38 27.82 -41.24 1.69
CA VAL A 38 27.81 -40.05 0.84
C VAL A 38 28.37 -38.87 1.63
N VAL A 39 29.41 -38.24 1.10
CA VAL A 39 29.97 -37.00 1.63
C VAL A 39 29.51 -35.87 0.74
N THR A 40 28.89 -34.87 1.34
CA THR A 40 28.37 -33.68 0.66
C THR A 40 28.67 -32.45 1.48
N GLY A 41 28.52 -31.27 0.89
CA GLY A 41 28.83 -30.01 1.55
C GLY A 41 28.05 -28.87 0.92
N SER A 42 28.51 -27.67 1.24
CA SER A 42 27.97 -26.44 0.70
C SER A 42 28.00 -26.45 -0.83
N PRO A 43 26.97 -25.95 -1.52
CA PRO A 43 27.00 -25.80 -2.97
C PRO A 43 28.00 -24.72 -3.41
N PHE A 44 28.50 -23.90 -2.47
CA PHE A 44 29.49 -22.85 -2.76
C PHE A 44 30.89 -23.43 -2.93
N ILE A 45 31.55 -23.05 -4.02
CA ILE A 45 32.93 -23.43 -4.31
C ILE A 45 33.87 -22.42 -3.66
N TYR A 46 34.71 -22.85 -2.71
CA TYR A 46 35.74 -22.03 -2.08
C TYR A 46 37.09 -22.73 -1.99
N ARG A 47 38.15 -21.95 -1.74
CA ARG A 47 39.50 -22.49 -1.50
C ARG A 47 39.50 -23.23 -0.17
N GLY A 48 39.65 -24.55 -0.21
CA GLY A 48 39.71 -25.38 1.00
C GLY A 48 38.77 -26.58 1.01
N VAL A 49 37.80 -26.65 0.09
CA VAL A 49 36.83 -27.77 0.01
C VAL A 49 37.51 -29.14 -0.09
N TRP A 50 38.63 -29.24 -0.82
CA TRP A 50 39.39 -30.49 -0.93
C TRP A 50 40.02 -30.93 0.40
N LEU A 51 40.41 -30.00 1.28
CA LEU A 51 40.92 -30.31 2.61
C LEU A 51 39.81 -30.89 3.48
N GLU A 52 38.60 -30.34 3.42
CA GLU A 52 37.44 -30.81 4.18
C GLU A 52 37.08 -32.26 3.80
N HIS A 53 37.04 -32.57 2.49
CA HIS A 53 36.84 -33.95 2.03
C HIS A 53 37.98 -34.87 2.50
N THR A 54 39.23 -34.39 2.45
CA THR A 54 40.40 -35.15 2.91
C THR A 54 40.31 -35.49 4.41
N LEU A 55 39.82 -34.56 5.25
CA LEU A 55 39.62 -34.80 6.68
C LEU A 55 38.59 -35.90 6.93
N VAL A 56 37.48 -35.91 6.18
CA VAL A 56 36.47 -36.98 6.27
C VAL A 56 37.06 -38.33 5.80
N MET A 57 37.84 -38.34 4.72
CA MET A 57 38.53 -39.55 4.25
C MET A 57 39.50 -40.09 5.31
N GLN A 58 40.29 -39.21 5.95
CA GLN A 58 41.17 -39.59 7.04
C GLN A 58 40.40 -40.17 8.24
N ALA A 59 39.23 -39.63 8.56
CA ALA A 59 38.38 -40.12 9.64
C ALA A 59 37.82 -41.54 9.38
N ILE A 60 37.54 -41.87 8.12
CA ILE A 60 36.92 -43.15 7.71
C ILE A 60 37.98 -44.25 7.51
N LEU A 61 39.23 -43.89 7.21
CA LEU A 61 40.30 -44.84 6.92
C LEU A 61 40.48 -45.95 7.99
N PRO A 62 40.47 -45.67 9.31
CA PRO A 62 40.60 -46.70 10.35
C PRO A 62 39.47 -47.75 10.32
N LEU A 63 38.26 -47.31 9.97
CA LEU A 63 37.07 -48.18 9.91
C LEU A 63 37.13 -49.14 8.72
N MET A 64 37.80 -48.73 7.63
CA MET A 64 38.04 -49.60 6.48
C MET A 64 39.01 -50.74 6.79
N SER A 65 40.01 -50.51 7.65
CA SER A 65 40.92 -51.58 8.07
C SER A 65 40.23 -52.62 8.93
N GLU A 66 39.32 -52.22 9.82
CA GLU A 66 38.57 -53.13 10.69
C GLU A 66 37.63 -54.05 9.90
N LEU A 67 36.91 -53.50 8.90
CA LEU A 67 35.95 -54.27 8.07
C LEU A 67 36.61 -55.30 7.15
N LYS A 68 37.87 -55.12 6.77
CA LYS A 68 38.62 -56.09 5.94
C LYS A 68 39.01 -57.36 6.70
N VAL A 69 39.05 -57.33 8.02
CA VAL A 69 39.49 -58.45 8.86
C VAL A 69 38.36 -59.46 9.08
N GLU A 70 37.09 -59.03 9.03
CA GLU A 70 35.94 -59.84 9.45
C GLU A 70 35.08 -60.41 8.31
N SER A 71 35.10 -59.82 7.11
CA SER A 71 34.21 -60.22 6.00
C SER A 71 34.95 -60.78 4.80
N GLY A 72 34.53 -61.97 4.34
CA GLY A 72 34.79 -62.45 2.98
C GLY A 72 34.28 -61.46 1.92
N LYS A 73 34.69 -61.67 0.66
CA LYS A 73 34.71 -60.72 -0.48
C LYS A 73 33.44 -59.90 -0.82
N ASP A 74 32.33 -60.00 -0.09
CA ASP A 74 31.00 -59.57 -0.53
C ASP A 74 30.45 -58.27 0.10
N ASN A 75 31.10 -57.67 1.10
CA ASN A 75 30.70 -56.37 1.68
C ASN A 75 31.83 -55.34 1.58
N GLN A 76 31.71 -54.34 0.69
CA GLN A 76 32.69 -53.26 0.59
C GLN A 76 32.11 -51.92 1.07
N LEU A 77 32.92 -51.16 1.81
CA LEU A 77 32.64 -49.76 2.12
C LEU A 77 32.92 -48.91 0.89
N LYS A 78 31.91 -48.19 0.40
CA LYS A 78 32.01 -47.25 -0.73
C LYS A 78 31.80 -45.82 -0.26
N LEU A 79 32.69 -44.93 -0.66
CA LEU A 79 32.63 -43.49 -0.37
C LEU A 79 32.28 -42.73 -1.64
N ILE A 80 31.16 -42.02 -1.65
CA ILE A 80 30.74 -41.16 -2.76
C ILE A 80 30.86 -39.71 -2.31
N ILE A 81 31.70 -38.93 -2.98
CA ILE A 81 31.89 -37.51 -2.71
C ILE A 81 31.10 -36.70 -3.75
N MET A 82 30.09 -35.98 -3.27
CA MET A 82 29.27 -35.08 -4.08
C MET A 82 29.85 -33.67 -4.02
N SER A 83 30.38 -33.19 -5.13
CA SER A 83 30.86 -31.80 -5.25
C SER A 83 30.73 -31.30 -6.69
N GLY A 84 30.89 -29.98 -6.90
CA GLY A 84 30.68 -29.34 -8.21
C GLY A 84 31.43 -30.01 -9.37
N ASN A 85 30.87 -29.90 -10.58
CA ASN A 85 31.41 -30.53 -11.77
C ASN A 85 32.79 -30.01 -12.16
N SER A 86 33.82 -30.80 -11.89
CA SER A 86 35.17 -30.57 -12.40
C SER A 86 35.87 -31.90 -12.62
N SER A 87 36.14 -32.25 -13.88
CA SER A 87 36.91 -33.45 -14.24
C SER A 87 38.33 -33.43 -13.65
N ALA A 88 38.90 -32.24 -13.44
CA ALA A 88 40.18 -32.07 -12.75
C ALA A 88 40.11 -32.42 -11.26
N TYR A 89 38.94 -32.24 -10.63
CA TYR A 89 38.75 -32.56 -9.22
C TYR A 89 38.69 -34.07 -8.97
N ASP A 90 38.05 -34.84 -9.86
CA ASP A 90 38.01 -36.31 -9.76
C ASP A 90 39.43 -36.90 -9.81
N VAL A 91 40.27 -36.46 -10.74
CA VAL A 91 41.68 -36.91 -10.83
C VAL A 91 42.46 -36.59 -9.55
N ALA A 92 42.28 -35.39 -8.99
CA ALA A 92 42.91 -35.00 -7.75
C ALA A 92 42.42 -35.83 -6.55
N LEU A 93 41.11 -36.08 -6.48
CA LEU A 93 40.50 -36.89 -5.42
C LEU A 93 41.00 -38.34 -5.47
N GLN A 94 41.10 -38.94 -6.65
CA GLN A 94 41.66 -40.28 -6.83
C GLN A 94 43.14 -40.33 -6.42
N ALA A 95 43.92 -39.29 -6.71
CA ALA A 95 45.31 -39.20 -6.26
C ALA A 95 45.43 -39.13 -4.72
N ILE A 96 44.59 -38.33 -4.07
CA ILE A 96 44.50 -38.23 -2.60
C ILE A 96 44.07 -39.57 -2.00
N ALA A 97 43.05 -40.22 -2.57
CA ALA A 97 42.58 -41.53 -2.12
C ALA A 97 43.70 -42.59 -2.14
N ARG A 98 44.47 -42.64 -3.24
CA ARG A 98 45.62 -43.55 -3.37
C ARG A 98 46.72 -43.23 -2.35
N GLN A 99 47.00 -41.94 -2.12
CA GLN A 99 48.02 -41.51 -1.16
C GLN A 99 47.62 -41.85 0.30
N LEU A 100 46.32 -41.79 0.61
CA LEU A 100 45.78 -42.17 1.92
C LEU A 100 45.63 -43.69 2.10
N GLY A 101 45.84 -44.51 1.05
CA GLY A 101 45.77 -45.98 1.12
C GLY A 101 44.39 -46.58 0.86
N PHE A 102 43.47 -45.84 0.24
CA PHE A 102 42.17 -46.38 -0.16
C PHE A 102 42.32 -47.38 -1.33
N PRO A 103 41.58 -48.51 -1.33
CA PRO A 103 41.51 -49.43 -2.47
C PRO A 103 41.06 -48.73 -3.76
N SER A 104 41.53 -49.21 -4.91
CA SER A 104 41.06 -48.69 -6.20
C SER A 104 39.55 -48.95 -6.34
N GLY A 105 38.78 -47.89 -6.62
CA GLY A 105 37.32 -47.97 -6.78
C GLY A 105 36.51 -47.99 -5.47
N SER A 106 37.11 -47.64 -4.31
CA SER A 106 36.34 -47.41 -3.07
C SER A 106 35.87 -45.98 -2.89
N VAL A 107 36.46 -45.02 -3.61
CA VAL A 107 36.10 -43.59 -3.59
C VAL A 107 35.66 -43.18 -4.98
N GLN A 108 34.48 -42.56 -5.09
CA GLN A 108 33.91 -42.07 -6.34
C GLN A 108 33.51 -40.60 -6.20
N HIS A 109 33.87 -39.78 -7.17
CA HIS A 109 33.35 -38.42 -7.30
C HIS A 109 32.07 -38.45 -8.13
N VAL A 110 31.05 -37.71 -7.70
CA VAL A 110 29.83 -37.51 -8.49
C VAL A 110 29.50 -36.02 -8.54
N GLY A 111 29.26 -35.54 -9.76
CA GLY A 111 28.86 -34.18 -10.06
C GLY A 111 27.44 -33.84 -9.60
N VAL A 112 27.22 -32.60 -9.17
CA VAL A 112 25.93 -32.10 -8.70
C VAL A 112 25.10 -31.55 -9.89
N ASP A 113 24.71 -32.44 -10.82
CA ASP A 113 23.87 -32.10 -11.99
C ASP A 113 22.43 -32.60 -11.82
N GLY A 114 21.78 -32.25 -10.72
CA GLY A 114 20.38 -32.64 -10.48
C GLY A 114 20.15 -34.13 -10.17
N HIS A 115 21.22 -34.92 -10.04
CA HIS A 115 21.17 -36.33 -9.60
C HIS A 115 21.25 -36.51 -8.06
N GLU A 116 21.12 -35.43 -7.29
CA GLU A 116 21.25 -35.45 -5.83
C GLU A 116 20.30 -36.46 -5.16
N ASN A 117 19.03 -36.48 -5.58
CA ASN A 117 18.01 -37.38 -5.03
C ASN A 117 18.35 -38.85 -5.29
N ILE A 118 18.91 -39.17 -6.46
CA ILE A 118 19.38 -40.52 -6.78
C ILE A 118 20.48 -40.93 -5.80
N ILE A 119 21.50 -40.10 -5.64
CA ILE A 119 22.68 -40.40 -4.81
C ILE A 119 22.30 -40.48 -3.33
N LEU A 120 21.46 -39.57 -2.84
CA LEU A 120 20.97 -39.61 -1.46
C LEU A 120 20.09 -40.84 -1.20
N SER A 121 19.27 -41.26 -2.16
CA SER A 121 18.39 -42.43 -2.00
C SER A 121 19.17 -43.75 -1.82
N ILE A 122 20.31 -43.89 -2.49
CA ILE A 122 21.16 -45.10 -2.42
C ILE A 122 22.10 -45.10 -1.22
N ALA A 123 22.30 -43.96 -0.56
CA ALA A 123 23.17 -43.80 0.60
C ALA A 123 22.68 -44.64 1.79
N ASP A 124 23.63 -45.09 2.60
CA ASP A 124 23.36 -45.65 3.94
C ASP A 124 23.61 -44.61 5.03
N LEU A 125 24.58 -43.72 4.82
CA LEU A 125 24.96 -42.65 5.74
C LEU A 125 25.36 -41.40 4.96
N VAL A 126 24.97 -40.22 5.44
CA VAL A 126 25.32 -38.93 4.81
C VAL A 126 26.18 -38.11 5.75
N ILE A 127 27.34 -37.61 5.29
CA ILE A 127 28.24 -36.75 6.04
C ILE A 127 28.28 -35.37 5.39
N TYR A 128 27.96 -34.34 6.15
CA TYR A 128 28.15 -32.95 5.75
C TYR A 128 29.56 -32.49 6.11
N SER A 129 30.38 -32.15 5.12
CA SER A 129 31.80 -31.84 5.33
C SER A 129 32.13 -30.35 5.46
N SER A 130 31.22 -29.46 5.06
CA SER A 130 31.50 -28.02 5.06
C SER A 130 31.57 -27.45 6.46
N LEU A 131 32.71 -26.82 6.78
CA LEU A 131 33.03 -26.33 8.13
C LEU A 131 32.77 -24.84 8.32
N HIS A 132 32.24 -24.15 7.31
CA HIS A 132 31.99 -22.71 7.33
C HIS A 132 30.55 -22.43 7.77
N GLU A 133 30.35 -21.35 8.53
CA GLU A 133 29.01 -20.90 8.90
C GLU A 133 28.23 -20.41 7.68
N GLU A 134 26.98 -20.87 7.56
CA GLU A 134 26.07 -20.53 6.48
C GLU A 134 24.89 -19.72 7.03
N GLN A 135 24.36 -18.78 6.23
CA GLN A 135 23.20 -17.98 6.63
C GLN A 135 21.90 -18.80 6.70
N ALA A 136 21.85 -19.90 5.97
CA ALA A 136 20.66 -20.74 5.86
C ALA A 136 20.99 -22.20 6.16
N PHE A 137 19.98 -22.94 6.61
CA PHE A 137 20.13 -24.36 6.88
C PHE A 137 20.37 -25.13 5.56
N PRO A 138 21.36 -26.03 5.49
CA PRO A 138 21.68 -26.74 4.25
C PRO A 138 20.52 -27.62 3.76
N ALA A 139 20.02 -27.35 2.55
CA ALA A 139 18.90 -28.09 1.97
C ALA A 139 19.21 -29.59 1.77
N ILE A 140 20.48 -29.93 1.51
CA ILE A 140 20.91 -31.33 1.32
C ILE A 140 20.75 -32.17 2.60
N LEU A 141 20.91 -31.57 3.78
CA LEU A 141 20.67 -32.24 5.06
C LEU A 141 19.18 -32.55 5.23
N LEU A 142 18.32 -31.59 4.87
CA LEU A 142 16.86 -31.76 4.91
C LEU A 142 16.40 -32.88 3.97
N ARG A 143 16.97 -32.94 2.75
CA ARG A 143 16.73 -34.03 1.78
C ARG A 143 17.18 -35.38 2.34
N ALA A 144 18.40 -35.47 2.88
CA ALA A 144 18.93 -36.70 3.46
C ALA A 144 18.06 -37.23 4.61
N MET A 145 17.64 -36.35 5.53
CA MET A 145 16.72 -36.72 6.62
C MET A 145 15.36 -37.18 6.07
N SER A 146 14.84 -36.52 5.04
CA SER A 146 13.58 -36.90 4.39
C SER A 146 13.64 -38.29 3.74
N PHE A 147 14.80 -38.68 3.20
CA PHE A 147 15.10 -40.04 2.72
C PHE A 147 15.33 -41.07 3.84
N GLU A 148 15.15 -40.69 5.10
CA GLU A 148 15.46 -41.52 6.27
C GLU A 148 16.93 -41.95 6.32
N LYS A 149 17.84 -41.05 5.91
CA LYS A 149 19.28 -41.30 6.01
C LYS A 149 19.83 -40.66 7.28
N PRO A 150 20.57 -41.38 8.11
CA PRO A 150 21.28 -40.76 9.22
C PRO A 150 22.27 -39.74 8.67
N ILE A 151 22.33 -38.58 9.32
CA ILE A 151 23.22 -37.49 8.95
C ILE A 151 24.30 -37.30 10.03
N ILE A 152 25.51 -37.00 9.59
CA ILE A 152 26.62 -36.55 10.44
C ILE A 152 27.00 -35.15 9.96
N ALA A 153 26.87 -34.14 10.82
CA ALA A 153 27.11 -32.75 10.45
C ALA A 153 27.97 -32.01 11.49
N PRO A 154 28.73 -30.98 11.09
CA PRO A 154 29.44 -30.15 12.04
C PRO A 154 28.45 -29.37 12.90
N ASN A 155 28.86 -29.06 14.12
CA ASN A 155 28.07 -28.33 15.11
C ASN A 155 27.97 -26.81 14.84
N LEU A 156 27.77 -26.43 13.57
CA LEU A 156 27.58 -25.04 13.15
C LEU A 156 26.34 -24.43 13.80
N THR A 157 26.35 -23.11 14.02
CA THR A 157 25.25 -22.41 14.71
C THR A 157 23.90 -22.65 14.04
N ILE A 158 23.87 -22.59 12.70
CA ILE A 158 22.65 -22.81 11.91
C ILE A 158 22.18 -24.28 11.95
N VAL A 159 23.11 -25.23 12.06
CA VAL A 159 22.81 -26.66 12.15
C VAL A 159 22.26 -27.00 13.54
N GLN A 160 22.91 -26.50 14.60
CA GLN A 160 22.47 -26.68 15.99
C GLN A 160 21.11 -26.05 16.28
N LYS A 161 20.73 -24.99 15.54
CA LYS A 161 19.41 -24.38 15.66
C LYS A 161 18.27 -25.36 15.33
N TYR A 162 18.49 -26.28 14.39
CA TYR A 162 17.44 -27.16 13.85
C TYR A 162 17.68 -28.64 14.15
N ILE A 163 18.92 -29.07 14.38
CA ILE A 163 19.30 -30.47 14.65
C ILE A 163 19.78 -30.61 16.09
N GLU A 164 19.21 -31.57 16.82
CA GLU A 164 19.67 -31.99 18.14
C GLU A 164 20.56 -33.23 18.00
N ASP A 165 21.77 -33.17 18.57
CA ASP A 165 22.75 -34.26 18.54
C ASP A 165 22.19 -35.53 19.22
N GLY A 166 22.38 -36.68 18.59
CA GLY A 166 21.92 -37.98 19.06
C GLY A 166 20.40 -38.21 18.95
N LYS A 167 19.64 -37.24 18.42
CA LYS A 167 18.18 -37.36 18.26
C LYS A 167 17.73 -37.20 16.81
N HIS A 168 18.17 -36.15 16.13
CA HIS A 168 17.83 -35.90 14.72
C HIS A 168 19.00 -36.20 13.76
N GLY A 169 20.22 -36.23 14.30
CA GLY A 169 21.46 -36.51 13.58
C GLY A 169 22.64 -36.58 14.56
N PHE A 170 23.83 -36.88 14.05
CA PHE A 170 25.07 -36.81 14.84
C PHE A 170 25.80 -35.51 14.56
N LEU A 171 26.15 -34.76 15.59
CA LEU A 171 26.90 -33.52 15.47
C LEU A 171 28.34 -33.70 15.94
N PHE A 172 29.29 -33.10 15.23
CA PHE A 172 30.71 -33.12 15.63
C PHE A 172 31.30 -31.70 15.73
N PRO A 173 32.23 -31.46 16.68
CA PRO A 173 32.91 -30.18 16.78
C PRO A 173 33.86 -29.95 15.61
N VAL A 174 33.82 -28.75 15.03
CA VAL A 174 34.75 -28.33 13.96
C VAL A 174 36.20 -28.48 14.43
N GLY A 175 37.05 -29.11 13.62
CA GLY A 175 38.48 -29.28 13.90
C GLY A 175 38.87 -30.56 14.64
N ASN A 176 37.93 -31.45 14.99
CA ASN A 176 38.24 -32.73 15.66
C ASN A 176 37.87 -33.95 14.81
N VAL A 177 38.82 -34.41 13.99
CA VAL A 177 38.65 -35.57 13.08
C VAL A 177 38.27 -36.85 13.84
N ASN A 178 38.80 -37.04 15.04
CA ASN A 178 38.52 -38.24 15.86
C ASN A 178 37.04 -38.35 16.24
N MET A 179 36.32 -37.22 16.32
CA MET A 179 34.89 -37.22 16.60
C MET A 179 34.07 -37.66 15.39
N ILE A 180 34.53 -37.39 14.17
CA ILE A 180 33.90 -37.92 12.95
C ILE A 180 34.03 -39.45 12.93
N THR A 181 35.22 -40.00 13.22
CA THR A 181 35.42 -41.45 13.31
C THR A 181 34.50 -42.09 14.36
N LYS A 182 34.35 -41.47 15.52
CA LYS A 182 33.42 -41.93 16.58
C LYS A 182 31.96 -41.85 16.14
N ALA A 183 31.55 -40.78 15.47
CA ALA A 183 30.18 -40.64 14.98
C ALA A 183 29.87 -41.72 13.93
N VAL A 184 30.80 -41.99 13.01
CA VAL A 184 30.64 -43.07 12.01
C VAL A 184 30.63 -44.44 12.67
N SER A 185 31.46 -44.71 13.68
CA SER A 185 31.44 -46.00 14.39
C SER A 185 30.21 -46.21 15.26
N LEU A 186 29.57 -45.13 15.75
CA LEU A 186 28.25 -45.22 16.37
C LEU A 186 27.15 -45.46 15.34
N ALA A 187 27.29 -44.90 14.14
CA ALA A 187 26.31 -45.04 13.07
C ALA A 187 26.39 -46.40 12.35
N MET A 188 27.58 -47.01 12.29
CA MET A 188 27.86 -48.23 11.56
C MET A 188 28.43 -49.31 12.51
N LEU A 189 27.82 -50.50 12.49
CA LEU A 189 28.27 -51.66 13.27
C LEU A 189 28.36 -52.88 12.34
N ASN A 190 29.55 -53.49 12.24
CA ASN A 190 29.86 -54.65 11.38
C ASN A 190 29.44 -54.47 9.90
N GLY A 191 29.70 -53.28 9.35
CA GLY A 191 29.38 -52.96 7.94
C GLY A 191 27.89 -52.80 7.64
N ARG A 192 27.06 -52.64 8.68
CA ARG A 192 25.62 -52.34 8.58
C ARG A 192 25.26 -51.14 9.45
N LEU A 193 24.11 -50.54 9.18
CA LEU A 193 23.60 -49.43 9.98
C LEU A 193 23.27 -49.93 11.40
N SER A 194 23.66 -49.18 12.42
CA SER A 194 23.34 -49.52 13.80
C SER A 194 21.85 -49.30 14.11
N VAL A 195 21.33 -49.98 15.13
CA VAL A 195 19.94 -49.78 15.60
C VAL A 195 19.72 -48.32 16.04
N LEU A 196 20.74 -47.73 16.68
CA LEU A 196 20.73 -46.32 17.09
C LEU A 196 20.61 -45.39 15.87
N ALA A 197 21.39 -45.64 14.81
CA ALA A 197 21.32 -44.84 13.60
C ALA A 197 19.96 -44.96 12.88
N HIS A 198 19.34 -46.14 12.87
CA HIS A 198 17.97 -46.30 12.35
C HIS A 198 16.95 -45.49 13.15
N GLN A 199 17.03 -45.51 14.49
CA GLN A 199 16.14 -44.71 15.34
C GLN A 199 16.31 -43.22 15.08
N ILE A 200 17.56 -42.74 15.05
CA ILE A 200 17.88 -41.32 14.77
C ILE A 200 17.42 -40.93 13.37
N ALA A 201 17.63 -41.77 12.35
CA ALA A 201 17.19 -41.49 10.99
C ALA A 201 15.65 -41.39 10.89
N SER A 202 14.92 -42.29 11.56
CA SER A 202 13.46 -42.27 11.59
C SER A 202 12.90 -41.02 12.31
N ALA A 203 13.53 -40.61 13.42
CA ALA A 203 13.21 -39.38 14.13
C ALA A 203 13.56 -38.14 13.29
N GLY A 204 14.70 -38.17 12.60
CA GLY A 204 15.13 -37.16 11.65
C GLY A 204 14.13 -36.97 10.51
N ARG A 205 13.59 -38.05 9.93
CA ARG A 205 12.57 -37.98 8.88
C ARG A 205 11.30 -37.27 9.35
N LEU A 206 10.80 -37.61 10.54
CA LEU A 206 9.62 -36.97 11.10
C LEU A 206 9.87 -35.49 11.39
N HIS A 207 11.05 -35.15 11.90
CA HIS A 207 11.43 -33.77 12.20
C HIS A 207 11.63 -32.92 10.94
N ALA A 208 12.28 -33.46 9.91
CA ALA A 208 12.56 -32.79 8.64
C ALA A 208 11.30 -32.26 7.95
N ARG A 209 10.16 -32.93 8.16
CA ARG A 209 8.89 -32.51 7.60
C ARG A 209 8.51 -31.09 8.01
N ASP A 210 8.66 -30.73 9.29
CA ASP A 210 8.12 -29.44 9.79
C ASP A 210 9.17 -28.54 10.48
N VAL A 211 10.45 -28.92 10.44
CA VAL A 211 11.55 -28.26 11.18
C VAL A 211 11.66 -26.73 11.03
N MET A 212 11.29 -26.18 9.87
CA MET A 212 11.37 -24.73 9.59
C MET A 212 9.98 -24.06 9.45
N ALA A 213 8.89 -24.78 9.69
CA ALA A 213 7.53 -24.26 9.49
C ALA A 213 7.27 -22.99 10.32
N SER A 214 7.62 -23.01 11.61
CA SER A 214 7.36 -21.90 12.53
C SER A 214 8.10 -20.64 12.12
N ASP A 215 9.38 -20.74 11.80
CA ASP A 215 10.21 -19.60 11.45
C ASP A 215 9.73 -18.95 10.15
N VAL A 216 9.29 -19.75 9.18
CA VAL A 216 8.77 -19.24 7.90
C VAL A 216 7.38 -18.62 8.07
N ILE A 217 6.45 -19.29 8.77
CA ILE A 217 5.08 -18.79 8.94
C ILE A 217 5.07 -17.49 9.74
N VAL A 218 5.79 -17.46 10.87
CA VAL A 218 5.88 -16.25 11.70
C VAL A 218 6.68 -15.17 10.99
N GLY A 219 7.81 -15.51 10.38
CA GLY A 219 8.63 -14.55 9.65
C GLY A 219 7.89 -13.91 8.47
N TYR A 220 7.12 -14.70 7.72
CA TYR A 220 6.30 -14.20 6.62
C TYR A 220 5.12 -13.35 7.12
N GLY A 221 4.43 -13.77 8.19
CA GLY A 221 3.40 -12.96 8.84
C GLY A 221 3.95 -11.59 9.26
N THR A 222 5.06 -11.57 9.99
CA THR A 222 5.74 -10.33 10.42
C THR A 222 6.19 -9.49 9.22
N LEU A 223 6.64 -10.11 8.14
CA LEU A 223 6.99 -9.37 6.92
C LEU A 223 5.76 -8.68 6.32
N LEU A 224 4.65 -9.40 6.18
CA LEU A 224 3.40 -8.84 5.65
C LEU A 224 2.88 -7.70 6.52
N GLU A 225 2.94 -7.83 7.85
CA GLU A 225 2.57 -6.74 8.77
C GLU A 225 3.38 -5.46 8.56
N ASN A 226 4.67 -5.60 8.22
CA ASN A 226 5.57 -4.46 8.05
C ASN A 226 5.55 -3.87 6.63
N VAL A 227 5.23 -4.69 5.62
CA VAL A 227 5.25 -4.28 4.20
C VAL A 227 3.88 -3.81 3.72
N LEU A 228 2.79 -4.45 4.18
CA LEU A 228 1.46 -4.09 3.74
C LEU A 228 0.97 -2.86 4.48
N GLN A 229 0.78 -1.77 3.75
CA GLN A 229 0.05 -0.61 4.24
C GLN A 229 -1.43 -0.85 3.98
N PHE A 230 -2.20 -0.85 5.07
CA PHE A 230 -3.63 -0.99 5.00
C PHE A 230 -4.28 0.39 5.03
N PRO A 231 -5.25 0.66 4.14
CA PRO A 231 -6.02 1.89 4.25
C PRO A 231 -6.74 1.91 5.60
N SER A 232 -7.12 3.11 6.04
CA SER A 232 -7.87 3.30 7.29
C SER A 232 -9.13 2.43 7.34
N GLU A 233 -9.66 1.93 6.22
CA GLU A 233 -10.87 1.13 6.18
C GLU A 233 -10.66 -0.39 6.05
N ALA A 234 -9.44 -0.89 6.08
CA ALA A 234 -9.26 -2.35 6.05
C ALA A 234 -9.62 -2.98 7.40
N VAL A 235 -10.25 -4.16 7.37
CA VAL A 235 -10.20 -5.06 8.52
C VAL A 235 -8.76 -5.54 8.61
N LEU A 236 -8.04 -5.05 9.60
CA LEU A 236 -6.65 -5.41 9.78
C LEU A 236 -6.54 -6.91 10.11
N PRO A 237 -5.57 -7.62 9.51
CA PRO A 237 -5.28 -8.97 9.95
C PRO A 237 -4.87 -8.95 11.43
N LEU A 238 -5.10 -10.07 12.11
CA LEU A 238 -4.60 -10.24 13.48
C LEU A 238 -3.06 -10.20 13.48
N PRO A 239 -2.46 -9.72 14.58
CA PRO A 239 -1.02 -9.71 14.69
C PRO A 239 -0.38 -11.09 14.46
N ALA A 240 0.82 -11.14 13.89
CA ALA A 240 1.57 -12.37 13.66
C ALA A 240 1.87 -13.11 14.98
N SER A 241 1.94 -12.38 16.09
CA SER A 241 2.04 -12.95 17.44
C SER A 241 0.82 -13.83 17.79
N GLU A 242 -0.36 -13.48 17.31
CA GLU A 242 -1.64 -14.16 17.60
C GLU A 242 -1.90 -15.37 16.70
N ILE A 243 -1.02 -15.69 15.75
CA ILE A 243 -1.15 -16.91 14.93
C ILE A 243 -1.22 -18.14 15.88
N PRO A 244 -2.21 -19.04 15.73
CA PRO A 244 -2.34 -20.22 16.60
C PRO A 244 -1.10 -21.11 16.61
N VAL A 245 -0.76 -21.66 17.78
CA VAL A 245 0.48 -22.44 17.99
C VAL A 245 0.48 -23.71 17.14
N GLU A 246 -0.69 -24.30 16.92
CA GLU A 246 -0.89 -25.50 16.13
C GLU A 246 -0.53 -25.24 14.65
N VAL A 247 -0.88 -24.06 14.15
CA VAL A 247 -0.60 -23.65 12.76
C VAL A 247 0.87 -23.27 12.58
N LYS A 248 1.54 -22.76 13.62
CA LYS A 248 2.98 -22.43 13.59
C LYS A 248 3.86 -23.67 13.44
N LYS A 249 3.45 -24.82 13.97
CA LYS A 249 4.34 -25.97 14.13
C LYS A 249 4.42 -26.89 12.92
N VAL A 250 3.41 -26.88 12.04
CA VAL A 250 3.24 -27.91 10.99
C VAL A 250 2.79 -27.27 9.70
N TRP A 251 3.34 -27.72 8.57
CA TRP A 251 2.84 -27.30 7.26
C TRP A 251 1.46 -27.88 7.00
N GLN A 252 0.60 -27.13 6.31
CA GLN A 252 -0.69 -27.64 5.84
C GLN A 252 -0.50 -28.55 4.62
N TRP A 253 0.07 -29.75 4.85
CA TRP A 253 0.42 -30.73 3.83
C TRP A 253 -0.75 -31.12 2.92
N ASP A 254 -1.98 -31.08 3.44
CA ASP A 254 -3.21 -31.36 2.69
C ASP A 254 -3.45 -30.37 1.52
N LEU A 255 -2.83 -29.19 1.55
CA LEU A 255 -2.88 -28.22 0.45
C LEU A 255 -1.92 -28.58 -0.69
N PHE A 256 -0.87 -29.37 -0.41
CA PHE A 256 0.11 -29.84 -1.40
C PHE A 256 -0.24 -31.22 -1.99
N ALA A 257 -1.31 -31.86 -1.49
CA ALA A 257 -1.78 -33.14 -1.98
C ALA A 257 -2.42 -32.98 -3.38
N VAL A 258 -1.68 -33.34 -4.42
CA VAL A 258 -2.18 -33.37 -5.80
C VAL A 258 -3.14 -34.57 -5.98
N PRO A 259 -4.36 -34.38 -6.54
CA PRO A 259 -5.27 -35.47 -6.85
C PRO A 259 -4.62 -36.52 -7.76
N SER A 260 -4.96 -37.78 -7.55
CA SER A 260 -4.31 -38.94 -8.17
C SER A 260 -4.40 -38.98 -9.70
N GLU A 261 -5.32 -38.23 -10.30
CA GLU A 261 -5.65 -38.25 -11.74
C GLU A 261 -4.69 -37.42 -12.60
N SER A 262 -4.01 -36.41 -12.05
CA SER A 262 -3.06 -35.57 -12.78
C SER A 262 -1.62 -36.13 -12.80
N ARG A 263 -1.41 -37.36 -12.31
CA ARG A 263 -0.07 -37.98 -12.15
C ARG A 263 0.67 -38.24 -13.46
N THR A 264 0.00 -38.27 -14.61
CA THR A 264 0.59 -38.64 -15.91
C THR A 264 1.21 -37.47 -16.69
N GLU A 265 0.95 -36.21 -16.35
CA GLU A 265 1.46 -35.05 -17.10
C GLU A 265 2.75 -34.45 -16.53
N PHE A 266 3.19 -34.87 -15.34
CA PHE A 266 4.34 -34.29 -14.64
C PHE A 266 5.72 -34.68 -15.19
N GLN A 267 5.80 -35.61 -16.15
CA GLN A 267 7.09 -36.23 -16.47
C GLN A 267 8.06 -35.38 -17.30
N HIS A 268 7.66 -34.31 -17.99
CA HIS A 268 8.61 -33.58 -18.85
C HIS A 268 8.30 -32.09 -19.06
N GLN A 269 8.09 -31.30 -18.01
CA GLN A 269 8.10 -29.84 -18.14
C GLN A 269 9.04 -29.17 -17.14
N ASN A 270 9.91 -28.32 -17.68
CA ASN A 270 10.94 -27.54 -17.01
C ASN A 270 10.48 -26.96 -15.65
N ILE A 271 10.92 -27.60 -14.56
CA ILE A 271 10.70 -27.24 -13.15
C ILE A 271 11.12 -25.79 -12.83
N ARG A 272 11.91 -25.14 -13.71
CA ARG A 272 12.28 -23.72 -13.55
C ARG A 272 11.12 -22.72 -13.72
N LYS A 273 9.97 -23.09 -14.32
CA LYS A 273 8.88 -22.12 -14.59
C LYS A 273 7.64 -22.21 -13.71
N ASN A 274 7.38 -23.33 -13.03
CA ASN A 274 6.18 -23.47 -12.20
C ASN A 274 6.57 -23.54 -10.73
N SER A 275 6.66 -22.36 -10.11
CA SER A 275 6.72 -22.24 -8.65
C SER A 275 5.56 -23.00 -8.01
N VAL A 276 5.81 -23.73 -6.92
CA VAL A 276 4.76 -24.33 -6.07
C VAL A 276 3.71 -23.27 -5.69
N VAL A 277 4.11 -22.00 -5.55
CA VAL A 277 3.17 -20.89 -5.32
C VAL A 277 2.17 -20.76 -6.46
N PHE A 278 2.63 -20.80 -7.71
CA PHE A 278 1.75 -20.71 -8.88
C PHE A 278 0.79 -21.92 -8.96
N GLN A 279 1.28 -23.12 -8.61
CA GLN A 279 0.45 -24.33 -8.58
C GLN A 279 -0.55 -24.33 -7.43
N VAL A 280 -0.17 -23.85 -6.24
CA VAL A 280 -1.08 -23.69 -5.09
C VAL A 280 -2.13 -22.64 -5.41
N GLU A 281 -1.75 -21.52 -6.02
CA GLU A 281 -2.68 -20.49 -6.50
C GLU A 281 -3.64 -21.05 -7.55
N ASP A 282 -3.16 -21.84 -8.51
CA ASP A 282 -3.98 -22.43 -9.57
C ASP A 282 -4.89 -23.57 -9.06
N LEU A 283 -4.41 -24.38 -8.11
CA LEU A 283 -5.22 -25.34 -7.38
C LEU A 283 -6.27 -24.63 -6.51
N TRP A 284 -5.94 -23.49 -5.90
CA TRP A 284 -6.90 -22.63 -5.19
C TRP A 284 -7.96 -22.03 -6.12
N LYS A 285 -7.60 -21.71 -7.36
CA LYS A 285 -8.55 -21.30 -8.41
C LYS A 285 -9.45 -22.48 -8.78
N SER A 286 -8.88 -23.66 -9.00
CA SER A 286 -9.59 -24.87 -9.45
C SER A 286 -10.52 -25.50 -8.39
N ARG A 287 -10.10 -25.53 -7.12
CA ARG A 287 -10.90 -26.10 -5.99
C ARG A 287 -12.17 -25.29 -5.73
N ARG A 288 -12.19 -24.00 -6.10
CA ARG A 288 -13.39 -23.15 -6.06
C ARG A 288 -14.43 -23.49 -7.12
N HIS A 289 -14.00 -24.00 -8.29
CA HIS A 289 -14.92 -24.46 -9.33
C HIS A 289 -15.63 -25.78 -8.95
N MET A 290 -15.00 -26.64 -8.15
CA MET A 290 -15.61 -27.90 -7.66
C MET A 290 -16.38 -27.79 -6.33
N ALA A 291 -16.13 -26.76 -5.51
CA ALA A 291 -16.88 -26.50 -4.27
C ALA A 291 -18.28 -25.87 -4.51
N GLY A 292 -18.93 -26.29 -5.60
CA GLY A 292 -20.29 -25.94 -5.99
C GLY A 292 -21.37 -26.89 -5.45
N PHE A 293 -21.01 -28.00 -4.76
CA PHE A 293 -21.99 -29.06 -4.48
C PHE A 293 -22.09 -29.64 -3.06
N VAL A 294 -21.45 -29.05 -2.02
CA VAL A 294 -21.71 -29.49 -0.63
C VAL A 294 -22.09 -28.30 0.24
N SER A 295 -23.39 -28.22 0.52
CA SER A 295 -24.03 -27.21 1.38
C SER A 295 -23.79 -27.53 2.85
N GLY A 296 -23.52 -26.50 3.68
CA GLY A 296 -23.48 -26.70 5.13
C GLY A 296 -22.75 -25.68 6.02
N SER A 297 -22.46 -24.44 5.62
CA SER A 297 -22.19 -23.34 6.57
C SER A 297 -22.35 -21.97 5.90
N SER A 298 -23.07 -21.06 6.56
CA SER A 298 -23.53 -19.79 6.00
C SER A 298 -22.44 -18.70 5.98
N TYR A 299 -21.38 -18.91 5.21
CA TYR A 299 -20.51 -17.82 4.79
C TYR A 299 -20.99 -17.37 3.41
N ARG A 300 -21.59 -16.18 3.33
CA ARG A 300 -22.00 -15.55 2.06
C ARG A 300 -20.76 -15.45 1.17
N LYS A 301 -20.75 -16.25 0.10
CA LYS A 301 -19.83 -16.14 -1.03
C LYS A 301 -20.09 -14.80 -1.71
N ASP A 302 -19.21 -13.84 -1.52
CA ASP A 302 -19.08 -12.71 -2.43
C ASP A 302 -17.59 -12.38 -2.52
N GLY A 303 -16.98 -12.66 -3.68
CA GLY A 303 -15.53 -12.70 -3.78
C GLY A 303 -15.04 -13.07 -5.17
N MET A 304 -15.24 -12.17 -6.12
CA MET A 304 -14.35 -12.05 -7.27
C MET A 304 -14.31 -10.59 -7.72
N ILE A 305 -13.14 -9.98 -7.54
CA ILE A 305 -12.62 -8.93 -8.42
C ILE A 305 -12.18 -9.70 -9.67
N GLU A 306 -12.75 -9.37 -10.82
CA GLU A 306 -12.52 -10.12 -12.07
C GLU A 306 -11.06 -9.92 -12.56
N LEU A 307 -10.39 -11.02 -12.91
CA LEU A 307 -9.04 -11.05 -13.49
C LEU A 307 -8.83 -10.29 -14.83
N PRO A 308 -9.82 -10.03 -15.71
CA PRO A 308 -9.57 -9.39 -17.01
C PRO A 308 -8.91 -8.01 -16.89
N TYR A 309 -9.26 -7.25 -15.85
CA TYR A 309 -8.71 -5.90 -15.63
C TYR A 309 -7.19 -5.91 -15.44
N TRP A 310 -6.66 -6.95 -14.77
CA TRP A 310 -5.22 -7.08 -14.52
C TRP A 310 -4.43 -7.49 -15.77
N GLU A 311 -5.04 -8.20 -16.70
CA GLU A 311 -4.41 -8.61 -17.96
C GLU A 311 -4.35 -7.45 -18.96
N GLU A 312 -5.41 -6.66 -19.05
CA GLU A 312 -5.47 -5.45 -19.89
C GLU A 312 -4.49 -4.38 -19.40
N GLN A 313 -4.42 -4.14 -18.09
CA GLN A 313 -3.48 -3.18 -17.53
C GLN A 313 -2.02 -3.61 -17.73
N ARG A 314 -1.70 -4.90 -17.54
CA ARG A 314 -0.35 -5.42 -17.80
C ARG A 314 0.02 -5.31 -19.27
N ALA A 315 -0.93 -5.49 -20.19
CA ALA A 315 -0.69 -5.31 -21.62
C ALA A 315 -0.40 -3.84 -21.96
N ASN A 316 -1.11 -2.90 -21.34
CA ASN A 316 -0.88 -1.46 -21.50
C ASN A 316 0.49 -1.02 -20.95
N GLU A 317 0.87 -1.48 -19.76
CA GLU A 317 2.20 -1.23 -19.18
C GLU A 317 3.33 -1.76 -20.08
N ILE A 318 3.16 -2.97 -20.64
CA ILE A 318 4.12 -3.53 -21.59
C ILE A 318 4.20 -2.69 -22.88
N ALA A 319 3.06 -2.23 -23.40
CA ALA A 319 3.02 -1.41 -24.61
C ALA A 319 3.69 -0.03 -24.40
N GLU A 320 3.52 0.58 -23.23
CA GLU A 320 4.18 1.83 -22.87
C GLU A 320 5.69 1.65 -22.63
N ASP A 321 6.10 0.60 -21.94
CA ASP A 321 7.53 0.26 -21.76
C ASP A 321 8.23 0.06 -23.11
N ILE A 322 7.55 -0.56 -24.07
CA ILE A 322 8.03 -0.69 -25.45
C ILE A 322 8.18 0.70 -26.08
N LYS A 323 7.17 1.56 -25.95
CA LYS A 323 7.18 2.93 -26.52
C LYS A 323 8.28 3.81 -25.92
N ILE A 324 8.53 3.72 -24.62
CA ILE A 324 9.61 4.44 -23.93
C ILE A 324 10.97 3.94 -24.44
N ARG A 325 11.18 2.63 -24.51
CA ARG A 325 12.42 2.05 -25.05
C ARG A 325 12.65 2.40 -26.52
N GLU A 326 11.60 2.45 -27.33
CA GLU A 326 11.68 2.90 -28.72
C GLU A 326 12.03 4.39 -28.80
N GLY A 327 11.47 5.22 -27.91
CA GLY A 327 11.81 6.64 -27.77
C GLY A 327 13.28 6.85 -27.37
N ASP A 328 13.74 6.16 -26.34
CA ASP A 328 15.13 6.21 -25.86
C ASP A 328 16.12 5.75 -26.95
N GLN A 329 15.75 4.72 -27.73
CA GLN A 329 16.54 4.26 -28.88
C GLN A 329 16.55 5.25 -30.04
N LEU A 330 15.50 6.04 -30.22
CA LEU A 330 15.45 7.13 -31.21
C LEU A 330 16.28 8.34 -30.76
N GLU A 331 16.29 8.63 -29.46
CA GLU A 331 17.15 9.67 -28.86
C GLU A 331 18.64 9.28 -28.90
N GLU A 332 19.00 8.02 -28.60
CA GLU A 332 20.38 7.52 -28.72
C GLU A 332 20.92 7.60 -30.17
N ARG A 333 20.05 7.41 -31.17
CA ARG A 333 20.41 7.57 -32.59
C ARG A 333 20.58 9.03 -33.03
N SER A 334 20.19 10.00 -32.20
CA SER A 334 20.26 11.42 -32.51
C SER A 334 21.53 12.12 -31.98
N ILE A 335 22.43 11.39 -31.31
CA ILE A 335 23.66 11.95 -30.75
C ILE A 335 24.79 11.96 -31.81
N GLU A 336 24.74 12.93 -32.73
CA GLU A 336 25.96 13.43 -33.40
C GLU A 336 26.45 14.69 -32.68
N PRO A 337 27.75 14.81 -32.32
CA PRO A 337 28.24 15.99 -31.64
C PRO A 337 28.68 17.05 -32.67
N LYS A 338 27.99 18.19 -32.70
CA LYS A 338 28.51 19.48 -33.18
C LYS A 338 27.62 20.60 -32.67
N HIS A 339 28.04 21.25 -31.59
CA HIS A 339 27.36 22.42 -31.04
C HIS A 339 27.74 23.68 -31.83
N THR A 340 26.85 24.11 -32.72
CA THR A 340 26.81 25.49 -33.21
C THR A 340 25.76 26.27 -32.40
N TRP A 341 26.03 27.55 -32.10
CA TRP A 341 25.08 28.40 -31.36
C TRP A 341 23.69 28.49 -32.02
N GLU A 342 23.62 28.28 -33.33
CA GLU A 342 22.37 28.20 -34.09
C GLU A 342 21.56 26.93 -33.79
N ASP A 343 22.21 25.82 -33.46
CA ASP A 343 21.55 24.56 -33.06
C ASP A 343 21.07 24.64 -31.60
N VAL A 344 21.78 25.39 -30.74
CA VAL A 344 21.30 25.75 -29.40
C VAL A 344 20.09 26.67 -29.51
N TYR A 345 20.11 27.66 -30.39
CA TYR A 345 18.94 28.53 -30.59
C TYR A 345 17.76 27.80 -31.22
N ARG A 346 17.99 26.88 -32.17
CA ARG A 346 16.94 26.03 -32.75
C ARG A 346 16.43 24.98 -31.77
N SER A 347 17.25 24.43 -30.89
CA SER A 347 16.81 23.51 -29.84
C SER A 347 16.05 24.24 -28.75
N VAL A 348 16.46 25.44 -28.32
CA VAL A 348 15.67 26.30 -27.43
C VAL A 348 14.33 26.66 -28.07
N LYS A 349 14.32 27.00 -29.36
CA LYS A 349 13.09 27.32 -30.10
C LYS A 349 12.23 26.08 -30.41
N ARG A 350 12.84 24.89 -30.53
CA ARG A 350 12.12 23.60 -30.55
C ARG A 350 11.57 23.26 -29.18
N VAL A 351 12.30 23.53 -28.09
CA VAL A 351 11.86 23.31 -26.71
C VAL A 351 10.74 24.29 -26.33
N GLU A 352 10.80 25.53 -26.82
CA GLU A 352 9.70 26.50 -26.74
C GLU A 352 8.51 26.06 -27.59
N ARG A 353 8.75 25.54 -28.81
CA ARG A 353 7.68 24.94 -29.62
C ARG A 353 7.12 23.66 -29.02
N THR A 354 7.90 22.80 -28.37
CA THR A 354 7.39 21.63 -27.65
C THR A 354 6.74 22.01 -26.33
N LYS A 355 7.11 23.15 -25.72
CA LYS A 355 6.34 23.75 -24.62
C LYS A 355 4.99 24.29 -25.10
N ASP A 356 4.93 24.84 -26.31
CA ASP A 356 3.69 25.26 -26.96
C ASP A 356 2.92 24.08 -27.59
N GLU A 357 3.56 22.96 -27.95
CA GLU A 357 2.92 21.70 -28.40
C GLU A 357 2.45 20.86 -27.21
N LEU A 358 3.05 20.98 -26.01
CA LEU A 358 2.44 20.57 -24.74
C LEU A 358 1.21 21.43 -24.38
N HIS A 359 0.96 22.52 -25.12
CA HIS A 359 -0.27 23.29 -25.12
C HIS A 359 -1.19 22.98 -26.31
N GLU A 360 -0.87 22.00 -27.18
CA GLU A 360 -1.93 21.25 -27.84
C GLU A 360 -2.71 20.63 -26.68
N ARG A 361 -3.91 21.15 -26.41
CA ARG A 361 -4.75 20.67 -25.32
C ARG A 361 -4.72 19.15 -25.37
N ASP A 362 -4.34 18.53 -24.25
CA ASP A 362 -4.45 17.09 -24.07
C ASP A 362 -5.80 16.65 -24.65
N ASP A 363 -5.83 15.64 -25.52
CA ASP A 363 -7.06 15.17 -26.15
C ASP A 363 -8.15 14.93 -25.07
N GLY A 364 -7.73 14.50 -23.88
CA GLY A 364 -8.59 14.39 -22.70
C GLY A 364 -9.11 15.72 -22.14
N GLU A 365 -8.33 16.81 -22.16
CA GLU A 365 -8.83 18.15 -21.79
C GLU A 365 -9.84 18.65 -22.83
N MET A 366 -9.62 18.36 -24.11
CA MET A 366 -10.55 18.73 -25.19
C MET A 366 -11.89 18.00 -25.08
N GLU A 367 -11.89 16.70 -24.85
CA GLU A 367 -13.11 15.89 -24.68
C GLU A 367 -13.96 16.35 -23.48
N ARG A 368 -13.32 16.91 -22.45
CA ARG A 368 -13.99 17.39 -21.24
C ARG A 368 -14.47 18.84 -21.37
N THR A 369 -13.81 19.65 -22.19
CA THR A 369 -14.29 21.01 -22.49
C THR A 369 -15.64 20.98 -23.20
N GLY A 370 -16.71 21.36 -22.48
CA GLY A 370 -18.09 21.34 -22.96
C GLY A 370 -19.02 20.38 -22.21
N GLN A 371 -18.47 19.54 -21.32
CA GLN A 371 -19.26 18.67 -20.45
C GLN A 371 -19.85 19.41 -19.24
N THR A 372 -20.99 18.94 -18.75
CA THR A 372 -21.65 19.53 -17.57
C THR A 372 -21.08 19.01 -16.25
N LEU A 373 -20.53 17.79 -16.23
CA LEU A 373 -20.04 17.08 -15.05
C LEU A 373 -18.67 16.45 -15.35
N CYS A 374 -17.78 16.46 -14.36
CA CYS A 374 -16.55 15.66 -14.34
C CYS A 374 -16.39 15.06 -12.94
N ILE A 375 -16.09 13.77 -12.86
CA ILE A 375 -15.90 13.02 -11.61
C ILE A 375 -14.42 12.71 -11.44
N TYR A 376 -13.85 13.13 -10.33
CA TYR A 376 -12.44 12.93 -10.03
C TYR A 376 -12.20 11.72 -9.13
N GLU A 377 -11.14 10.97 -9.42
CA GLU A 377 -10.78 9.76 -8.67
C GLU A 377 -9.41 9.93 -7.99
N PRO A 378 -9.36 10.28 -6.69
CA PRO A 378 -8.12 10.39 -5.96
C PRO A 378 -7.43 9.05 -5.78
N TYR A 379 -6.10 9.02 -5.97
CA TYR A 379 -5.33 7.78 -5.84
C TYR A 379 -3.88 8.01 -5.40
N TYR A 380 -3.24 6.98 -4.84
CA TYR A 380 -1.92 7.08 -4.21
C TYR A 380 -0.75 6.57 -5.07
N GLY A 381 -1.01 5.68 -6.03
CA GLY A 381 0.05 5.15 -6.89
C GLY A 381 -0.37 3.94 -7.73
N PRO A 382 0.61 3.21 -8.30
CA PRO A 382 0.37 2.22 -9.35
C PRO A 382 -0.59 1.10 -8.99
N GLY A 383 -0.60 0.64 -7.73
CA GLY A 383 -1.51 -0.41 -7.27
C GLY A 383 -3.00 -0.07 -7.36
N THR A 384 -3.34 1.20 -7.59
CA THR A 384 -4.73 1.67 -7.71
C THR A 384 -5.19 1.89 -9.16
N TRP A 385 -4.27 1.94 -10.13
CA TRP A 385 -4.60 2.15 -11.54
C TRP A 385 -5.64 1.15 -12.07
N PRO A 386 -5.63 -0.14 -11.66
CA PRO A 386 -6.65 -1.10 -12.06
C PRO A 386 -8.09 -0.82 -11.58
N PHE A 387 -8.30 0.21 -10.78
CA PHE A 387 -9.62 0.55 -10.24
C PHE A 387 -10.11 1.92 -10.72
N LEU A 388 -9.32 2.60 -11.56
CA LEU A 388 -9.64 3.93 -12.07
C LEU A 388 -10.31 3.83 -13.44
N HIS A 389 -11.40 4.57 -13.61
CA HIS A 389 -12.14 4.57 -14.84
C HIS A 389 -11.35 5.24 -15.98
N GLN A 390 -11.64 4.80 -17.19
CA GLN A 390 -11.17 5.42 -18.43
C GLN A 390 -12.36 6.08 -19.14
N GLY A 391 -12.15 7.27 -19.68
CA GLY A 391 -13.16 8.02 -20.43
C GLY A 391 -13.35 9.44 -19.92
N ALA A 392 -14.08 10.25 -20.70
CA ALA A 392 -14.14 11.69 -20.47
C ALA A 392 -14.91 12.12 -19.19
N LEU A 393 -15.84 11.29 -18.68
CA LEU A 393 -16.55 11.58 -17.42
C LEU A 393 -15.61 11.54 -16.20
N TYR A 394 -14.58 10.70 -16.25
CA TYR A 394 -13.67 10.45 -15.13
C TYR A 394 -12.29 11.08 -15.37
N ARG A 395 -11.65 11.52 -14.29
CA ARG A 395 -10.27 12.02 -14.33
C ARG A 395 -9.54 11.65 -13.04
N GLY A 396 -8.38 11.00 -13.17
CA GLY A 396 -7.60 10.61 -12.01
C GLY A 396 -6.92 11.80 -11.36
N ILE A 397 -6.69 11.74 -10.05
CA ILE A 397 -5.86 12.69 -9.32
C ILE A 397 -4.85 11.96 -8.44
N GLY A 398 -3.57 12.05 -8.82
CA GLY A 398 -2.46 11.45 -8.11
C GLY A 398 -2.09 12.27 -6.88
N LEU A 399 -2.14 11.65 -5.71
CA LEU A 399 -1.69 12.24 -4.43
C LEU A 399 -0.18 12.16 -4.26
N ALA A 400 0.53 11.46 -5.15
CA ALA A 400 1.99 11.39 -5.22
C ALA A 400 2.45 11.58 -6.67
N THR A 401 3.42 12.48 -6.89
CA THR A 401 3.97 12.78 -8.23
C THR A 401 4.57 11.54 -8.90
N GLU A 402 5.26 10.68 -8.14
CA GLU A 402 5.85 9.43 -8.66
C GLU A 402 4.80 8.34 -8.94
N GLY A 403 3.55 8.54 -8.52
CA GLY A 403 2.47 7.57 -8.66
C GLY A 403 1.54 7.81 -9.85
N LEU A 404 1.76 8.88 -10.63
CA LEU A 404 0.89 9.27 -11.74
C LEU A 404 0.84 8.22 -12.84
N ARG A 405 -0.35 7.98 -13.39
CA ARG A 405 -0.52 7.12 -14.58
C ARG A 405 0.14 7.77 -15.78
N ASN A 406 1.12 7.07 -16.35
CA ASN A 406 1.76 7.48 -17.59
C ASN A 406 0.73 7.57 -18.72
N GLY A 407 0.92 8.54 -19.62
CA GLY A 407 0.09 8.69 -20.83
C GLY A 407 -1.36 9.12 -20.61
N THR A 408 -1.76 9.49 -19.38
CA THR A 408 -3.13 9.93 -19.06
C THR A 408 -3.18 11.39 -18.59
N ASP A 409 -4.30 12.07 -18.86
CA ASP A 409 -4.60 13.42 -18.37
C ASP A 409 -4.96 13.44 -16.87
N ASP A 410 -4.13 12.85 -16.03
CA ASP A 410 -4.34 12.84 -14.58
C ASP A 410 -3.78 14.10 -13.92
N VAL A 411 -4.45 14.57 -12.86
CA VAL A 411 -4.03 15.78 -12.13
C VAL A 411 -2.96 15.43 -11.09
N ASP A 412 -1.83 16.16 -11.10
CA ASP A 412 -0.84 16.11 -10.02
C ASP A 412 -1.26 17.00 -8.84
N ALA A 413 -1.70 16.38 -7.74
CA ALA A 413 -2.12 17.10 -6.54
C ALA A 413 -0.94 17.78 -5.82
N PRO A 414 0.20 17.10 -5.54
CA PRO A 414 1.40 17.73 -4.95
C PRO A 414 1.99 18.92 -5.72
N ALA A 415 1.89 18.92 -7.06
CA ALA A 415 2.33 20.07 -7.86
C ALA A 415 1.49 21.33 -7.57
N ARG A 416 0.21 21.14 -7.24
CA ARG A 416 -0.74 22.24 -6.99
C ARG A 416 -0.80 22.66 -5.54
N LEU A 417 -0.74 21.70 -4.62
CA LEU A 417 -0.76 21.96 -3.20
C LEU A 417 0.55 21.41 -2.60
N PRO A 418 1.57 22.27 -2.41
CA PRO A 418 2.87 21.86 -1.89
C PRO A 418 2.80 21.13 -0.54
N LEU A 419 1.74 21.33 0.25
CA LEU A 419 1.49 20.60 1.50
C LEU A 419 1.49 19.07 1.30
N LEU A 420 1.02 18.59 0.14
CA LEU A 420 0.94 17.16 -0.17
C LEU A 420 2.30 16.55 -0.58
N LYS A 421 3.35 17.37 -0.74
CA LYS A 421 4.72 16.85 -0.89
C LYS A 421 5.25 16.25 0.41
N ASP A 422 4.74 16.72 1.55
CA ASP A 422 5.01 16.12 2.85
C ASP A 422 4.17 14.84 3.01
N ALA A 423 4.85 13.70 3.17
CA ALA A 423 4.21 12.42 3.37
C ALA A 423 3.26 12.43 4.58
N TYR A 424 3.61 13.17 5.64
CA TYR A 424 2.75 13.28 6.84
C TYR A 424 1.36 13.79 6.48
N TYR A 425 1.26 14.92 5.78
CA TYR A 425 -0.03 15.51 5.44
C TYR A 425 -0.74 14.75 4.33
N ARG A 426 0.02 14.19 3.39
CA ARG A 426 -0.54 13.33 2.37
C ARG A 426 -1.26 12.13 2.99
N ASP A 427 -0.70 11.52 4.03
CA ASP A 427 -1.27 10.32 4.64
C ASP A 427 -2.40 10.67 5.63
N VAL A 428 -2.24 11.75 6.41
CA VAL A 428 -3.21 12.19 7.42
C VAL A 428 -4.50 12.75 6.81
N LEU A 429 -4.41 13.43 5.65
CA LEU A 429 -5.57 14.00 4.95
C LEU A 429 -6.25 13.00 4.00
N CYS A 430 -5.60 11.89 3.66
CA CYS A 430 -6.09 10.91 2.69
C CYS A 430 -6.55 11.53 1.35
N GLU A 431 -7.63 10.99 0.77
CA GLU A 431 -8.29 11.47 -0.44
C GLU A 431 -8.79 12.93 -0.32
N TYR A 432 -9.00 13.43 0.91
CA TYR A 432 -9.39 14.83 1.14
C TYR A 432 -8.30 15.82 0.70
N GLY A 433 -7.03 15.39 0.70
CA GLY A 433 -5.93 16.16 0.14
C GLY A 433 -6.17 16.57 -1.32
N ALA A 434 -6.80 15.68 -2.11
CA ALA A 434 -7.16 15.97 -3.50
C ALA A 434 -8.14 17.14 -3.59
N TYR A 435 -9.11 17.22 -2.66
CA TYR A 435 -10.13 18.28 -2.66
C TYR A 435 -9.51 19.65 -2.42
N PHE A 436 -8.57 19.72 -1.46
CA PHE A 436 -7.83 20.94 -1.19
C PHE A 436 -6.96 21.37 -2.38
N SER A 437 -6.34 20.40 -3.06
CA SER A 437 -5.53 20.68 -4.25
C SER A 437 -6.35 21.19 -5.45
N PHE A 438 -7.61 20.75 -5.56
CA PHE A 438 -8.57 21.23 -6.56
C PHE A 438 -9.04 22.64 -6.25
N ALA A 439 -9.41 22.90 -4.99
CA ALA A 439 -9.90 24.21 -4.58
C ALA A 439 -8.86 25.32 -4.73
N ASN A 440 -7.57 24.98 -4.60
CA ASN A 440 -6.48 25.88 -4.95
C ASN A 440 -6.53 26.18 -6.45
N ARG A 441 -7.07 27.33 -6.85
CA ARG A 441 -7.23 27.77 -8.26
C ARG A 441 -8.01 26.78 -9.14
N VAL A 442 -9.24 26.44 -8.72
CA VAL A 442 -10.10 25.47 -9.41
C VAL A 442 -10.32 25.79 -10.90
N ASP A 443 -10.41 27.09 -11.26
CA ASP A 443 -10.64 27.55 -12.63
C ASP A 443 -9.56 27.11 -13.65
N GLN A 444 -8.36 26.75 -13.16
CA GLN A 444 -7.27 26.27 -14.00
C GLN A 444 -7.44 24.82 -14.46
N ILE A 445 -8.19 24.00 -13.70
CA ILE A 445 -8.38 22.57 -14.02
C ILE A 445 -9.83 22.25 -14.36
N HIS A 446 -10.76 22.84 -13.62
CA HIS A 446 -12.16 22.48 -13.64
C HIS A 446 -13.02 23.69 -14.01
N LYS A 447 -13.56 23.65 -15.23
CA LYS A 447 -14.42 24.72 -15.78
C LYS A 447 -15.89 24.31 -15.84
N ASN A 448 -16.21 23.08 -15.43
CA ASN A 448 -17.55 22.54 -15.53
C ASN A 448 -18.44 23.08 -14.38
N PRO A 449 -19.76 23.19 -14.59
CA PRO A 449 -20.67 23.68 -13.56
C PRO A 449 -20.86 22.70 -12.39
N TRP A 450 -20.58 21.41 -12.61
CA TRP A 450 -20.69 20.36 -11.61
C TRP A 450 -19.39 19.57 -11.48
N ILE A 451 -19.06 19.25 -10.23
CA ILE A 451 -17.89 18.49 -9.84
C ILE A 451 -18.32 17.26 -9.04
N GLY A 452 -17.67 16.13 -9.32
CA GLY A 452 -17.84 14.89 -8.59
C GLY A 452 -16.54 14.36 -8.06
N PHE A 453 -16.64 13.51 -7.04
CA PHE A 453 -15.55 12.68 -6.58
C PHE A 453 -16.04 11.26 -6.38
N GLN A 454 -15.15 10.32 -6.68
CA GLN A 454 -15.34 8.90 -6.41
C GLN A 454 -14.04 8.35 -5.86
N SER A 455 -14.10 7.65 -4.72
CA SER A 455 -12.95 6.88 -4.27
C SER A 455 -12.69 5.74 -5.25
N TRP A 456 -11.44 5.51 -5.64
CA TRP A 456 -11.02 4.32 -6.41
C TRP A 456 -11.48 3.01 -5.73
N ARG A 457 -11.70 3.05 -4.41
CA ARG A 457 -12.19 1.93 -3.60
C ARG A 457 -13.64 1.56 -3.91
N ALA A 458 -14.43 2.45 -4.51
CA ALA A 458 -15.82 2.20 -4.89
C ALA A 458 -15.93 1.05 -5.91
N VAL A 459 -14.97 0.96 -6.83
CA VAL A 459 -14.89 -0.13 -7.83
C VAL A 459 -14.62 -1.47 -7.14
N GLY A 460 -13.64 -1.52 -6.24
CA GLY A 460 -13.31 -2.73 -5.49
C GLY A 460 -14.47 -3.26 -4.62
N LYS A 461 -15.33 -2.36 -4.14
CA LYS A 461 -16.54 -2.70 -3.37
C LYS A 461 -17.80 -2.93 -4.24
N LYS A 462 -17.71 -2.84 -5.57
CA LYS A 462 -18.83 -2.95 -6.52
C LYS A 462 -19.97 -1.96 -6.22
N VAL A 463 -19.61 -0.74 -5.81
CA VAL A 463 -20.55 0.37 -5.55
C VAL A 463 -20.30 1.57 -6.47
N SER A 464 -19.43 1.44 -7.48
CA SER A 464 -19.26 2.44 -8.53
C SER A 464 -20.52 2.56 -9.39
N LEU A 465 -20.70 3.73 -10.01
CA LEU A 465 -21.83 3.96 -10.90
C LEU A 465 -21.72 3.06 -12.14
N SER A 466 -22.84 2.50 -12.60
CA SER A 466 -22.90 1.85 -13.90
C SER A 466 -23.04 2.87 -15.03
N ALA A 467 -22.60 2.53 -16.24
CA ALA A 467 -22.69 3.40 -17.42
C ALA A 467 -24.12 3.89 -17.75
N VAL A 468 -25.15 3.14 -17.33
CA VAL A 468 -26.56 3.58 -17.47
C VAL A 468 -26.86 4.69 -16.47
N VAL A 469 -26.44 4.51 -15.22
CA VAL A 469 -26.67 5.46 -14.13
C VAL A 469 -25.86 6.74 -14.31
N GLU A 470 -24.63 6.65 -14.85
CA GLU A 470 -23.84 7.82 -15.24
C GLU A 470 -24.62 8.74 -16.20
N LYS A 471 -25.26 8.17 -17.22
CA LYS A 471 -26.09 8.92 -18.17
C LYS A 471 -27.31 9.55 -17.50
N GLU A 472 -27.97 8.83 -16.60
CA GLU A 472 -29.10 9.37 -15.84
C GLU A 472 -28.69 10.52 -14.91
N LEU A 473 -27.53 10.41 -14.27
CA LEU A 473 -26.96 11.45 -13.42
C LEU A 473 -26.65 12.71 -14.22
N ILE A 474 -25.98 12.56 -15.38
CA ILE A 474 -25.72 13.67 -16.32
C ILE A 474 -27.03 14.32 -16.77
N ASN A 475 -28.06 13.54 -17.09
CA ASN A 475 -29.36 14.06 -17.48
C ASN A 475 -30.06 14.83 -16.36
N ALA A 476 -30.01 14.34 -15.12
CA ALA A 476 -30.60 15.01 -13.96
C ALA A 476 -29.90 16.34 -13.64
N VAL A 477 -28.57 16.35 -13.72
CA VAL A 477 -27.71 17.52 -13.54
C VAL A 477 -27.97 18.56 -14.63
N THR A 478 -28.00 18.15 -15.90
CA THR A 478 -28.18 19.04 -17.05
C THR A 478 -29.60 19.63 -17.08
N ALA A 479 -30.61 18.86 -16.70
CA ALA A 479 -31.98 19.33 -16.59
C ALA A 479 -32.23 20.20 -15.34
N GLY A 480 -31.26 20.31 -14.43
CA GLY A 480 -31.40 21.12 -13.20
C GLY A 480 -32.49 20.63 -12.25
N ARG A 481 -32.84 19.32 -12.28
CA ARG A 481 -34.01 18.76 -11.58
C ARG A 481 -34.04 19.06 -10.07
N HIS A 482 -32.86 19.07 -9.44
CA HIS A 482 -32.72 19.20 -7.99
C HIS A 482 -31.92 20.46 -7.57
N GLY A 483 -31.72 21.42 -8.48
CA GLY A 483 -31.00 22.68 -8.17
C GLY A 483 -29.60 22.43 -7.60
N ASN A 484 -29.34 22.92 -6.38
CA ASN A 484 -28.03 22.79 -5.71
C ASN A 484 -27.93 21.52 -4.84
N ALA A 485 -28.39 20.39 -5.34
CA ALA A 485 -28.37 19.12 -4.61
C ALA A 485 -26.95 18.52 -4.54
N VAL A 486 -26.72 17.74 -3.48
CA VAL A 486 -25.59 16.81 -3.36
C VAL A 486 -26.11 15.42 -3.69
N TYR A 487 -25.68 14.87 -4.81
CA TYR A 487 -25.93 13.48 -5.17
C TYR A 487 -24.87 12.58 -4.53
N PHE A 488 -25.24 11.44 -3.98
CA PHE A 488 -24.28 10.47 -3.44
C PHE A 488 -24.81 9.04 -3.65
N TRP A 489 -23.92 8.05 -3.72
CA TRP A 489 -24.31 6.66 -4.03
C TRP A 489 -23.76 5.60 -3.08
N VAL A 490 -22.80 5.94 -2.21
CA VAL A 490 -22.34 5.03 -1.14
C VAL A 490 -22.99 5.44 0.18
N ARG A 491 -23.71 4.49 0.78
CA ARG A 491 -24.55 4.71 1.98
C ARG A 491 -23.90 4.19 3.25
N MET A 492 -23.98 4.99 4.31
CA MET A 492 -23.52 4.64 5.67
C MET A 492 -24.18 3.35 6.20
N ASP A 493 -25.48 3.16 6.00
CA ASP A 493 -26.23 2.01 6.54
C ASP A 493 -25.91 0.66 5.86
N LYS A 494 -25.27 0.71 4.68
CA LYS A 494 -24.86 -0.47 3.90
C LYS A 494 -23.37 -0.77 3.99
N ASP A 495 -22.57 0.00 4.73
CA ASP A 495 -21.13 -0.24 4.79
C ASP A 495 -20.79 -1.52 5.57
N VAL A 496 -20.17 -2.47 4.87
CA VAL A 496 -20.08 -3.92 5.20
C VAL A 496 -19.27 -4.21 6.47
N LYS A 497 -18.40 -3.29 6.91
CA LYS A 497 -17.53 -3.48 8.10
C LYS A 497 -18.28 -3.77 9.39
N HIS A 498 -19.49 -3.26 9.55
CA HIS A 498 -20.20 -3.29 10.83
C HIS A 498 -21.24 -4.42 10.92
N THR A 499 -21.50 -5.12 9.82
CA THR A 499 -22.34 -6.33 9.80
C THR A 499 -21.67 -7.57 10.42
N THR A 500 -20.34 -7.58 10.58
CA THR A 500 -19.58 -8.71 11.18
C THR A 500 -19.41 -8.60 12.70
N ARG A 501 -19.68 -7.44 13.32
CA ARG A 501 -19.72 -7.29 14.79
C ARG A 501 -21.16 -7.29 15.31
N GLY A 502 -21.88 -8.38 15.08
CA GLY A 502 -23.20 -8.62 15.68
C GLY A 502 -24.33 -7.73 15.15
N SER A 503 -25.53 -8.28 15.19
CA SER A 503 -26.79 -7.74 14.62
C SER A 503 -27.34 -6.46 15.29
N ALA A 504 -26.51 -5.62 15.92
CA ALA A 504 -26.93 -4.42 16.66
C ALA A 504 -26.68 -3.09 15.93
N PHE A 505 -25.96 -3.09 14.80
CA PHE A 505 -25.52 -1.87 14.11
C PHE A 505 -26.54 -1.25 13.12
N GLN A 506 -27.69 -1.88 12.90
CA GLN A 506 -28.62 -1.48 11.85
C GLN A 506 -29.38 -0.16 12.13
N GLN A 507 -29.18 0.49 13.28
CA GLN A 507 -29.84 1.74 13.68
C GLN A 507 -28.99 2.64 14.62
N GLN A 508 -27.70 2.85 14.35
CA GLN A 508 -26.91 3.85 15.12
C GLN A 508 -27.09 5.27 14.57
N ASP A 509 -27.12 6.28 15.45
CA ASP A 509 -27.11 7.70 15.05
C ASP A 509 -25.76 8.09 14.43
N PHE A 510 -25.79 9.12 13.59
CA PHE A 510 -24.62 9.62 12.83
C PHE A 510 -23.36 9.79 13.68
N TRP A 511 -23.49 10.39 14.87
CA TRP A 511 -22.35 10.66 15.73
C TRP A 511 -21.84 9.41 16.44
N SER A 512 -22.71 8.44 16.75
CA SER A 512 -22.30 7.13 17.27
C SER A 512 -21.55 6.31 16.22
N PHE A 513 -21.98 6.36 14.95
CA PHE A 513 -21.22 5.80 13.85
C PHE A 513 -19.84 6.46 13.76
N CYS A 514 -19.77 7.80 13.81
CA CYS A 514 -18.51 8.52 13.76
C CYS A 514 -17.56 8.17 14.91
N ASP A 515 -18.07 8.03 16.13
CA ASP A 515 -17.28 7.61 17.29
C ASP A 515 -16.79 6.17 17.11
N ALA A 516 -17.63 5.25 16.63
CA ALA A 516 -17.25 3.86 16.37
C ALA A 516 -16.12 3.73 15.33
N THR A 517 -16.07 4.63 14.35
CA THR A 517 -15.01 4.65 13.34
C THR A 517 -13.77 5.44 13.75
N ASN A 518 -13.82 6.25 14.81
CA ASN A 518 -12.72 7.13 15.22
C ASN A 518 -12.33 6.95 16.70
N ALA A 519 -12.18 5.70 17.15
CA ALA A 519 -11.73 5.34 18.50
C ALA A 519 -12.55 5.97 19.66
N GLY A 520 -13.82 6.31 19.43
CA GLY A 520 -14.71 6.93 20.42
C GLY A 520 -14.56 8.44 20.57
N ASN A 521 -13.67 9.10 19.81
CA ASN A 521 -13.28 10.49 20.04
C ASN A 521 -13.84 11.48 19.00
N CYS A 522 -14.64 11.05 18.04
CA CYS A 522 -15.14 11.91 16.96
C CYS A 522 -15.94 13.11 17.50
N ARG A 523 -16.91 12.88 18.39
CA ARG A 523 -17.73 13.97 18.97
C ARG A 523 -16.88 15.02 19.67
N VAL A 524 -15.87 14.58 20.41
CA VAL A 524 -14.97 15.45 21.18
C VAL A 524 -14.10 16.29 20.25
N VAL A 525 -13.43 15.63 19.29
CA VAL A 525 -12.55 16.32 18.33
C VAL A 525 -13.34 17.27 17.45
N PHE A 526 -14.51 16.86 16.95
CA PHE A 526 -15.37 17.75 16.17
C PHE A 526 -15.80 18.98 16.98
N THR A 527 -16.26 18.78 18.22
CA THR A 527 -16.69 19.89 19.08
C THR A 527 -15.55 20.86 19.37
N ASN A 528 -14.36 20.35 19.67
CA ASN A 528 -13.19 21.17 19.97
C ASN A 528 -12.68 21.92 18.74
N ALA A 529 -12.66 21.28 17.57
CA ALA A 529 -12.34 21.93 16.30
C ALA A 529 -13.38 23.02 15.97
N PHE A 530 -14.68 22.74 16.13
CA PHE A 530 -15.74 23.70 15.88
C PHE A 530 -15.70 24.91 16.85
N LYS A 531 -15.38 24.67 18.13
CA LYS A 531 -15.15 25.74 19.12
C LYS A 531 -14.03 26.67 18.67
N ARG A 532 -12.89 26.11 18.30
CA ARG A 532 -11.72 26.87 17.87
C ARG A 532 -12.01 27.64 16.60
N MET A 533 -12.61 26.98 15.60
CA MET A 533 -13.01 27.59 14.33
C MET A 533 -13.85 28.85 14.53
N TYR A 534 -14.82 28.84 15.45
CA TYR A 534 -15.74 29.97 15.66
C TYR A 534 -15.42 30.83 16.90
N ASN A 535 -14.27 30.62 17.54
CA ASN A 535 -13.88 31.28 18.80
C ASN A 535 -14.98 31.22 19.88
N LEU A 536 -15.54 30.02 20.10
CA LEU A 536 -16.59 29.78 21.10
C LEU A 536 -15.99 29.58 22.51
N PRO A 537 -16.75 29.90 23.59
CA PRO A 537 -16.30 29.66 24.96
C PRO A 537 -15.99 28.18 25.24
N GLU A 538 -15.05 27.91 26.15
CA GLU A 538 -14.66 26.54 26.52
C GLU A 538 -15.83 25.69 27.03
N SER A 539 -16.80 26.32 27.69
CA SER A 539 -18.03 25.71 28.23
C SER A 539 -19.05 25.29 27.17
N TRP A 540 -18.85 25.64 25.89
CA TRP A 540 -19.73 25.22 24.81
C TRP A 540 -19.67 23.68 24.65
N THR A 541 -20.79 23.01 24.42
CA THR A 541 -20.81 21.55 24.16
C THR A 541 -21.75 21.19 23.02
N GLY A 542 -22.16 22.19 22.23
CA GLY A 542 -23.11 21.99 21.14
C GLY A 542 -22.50 21.19 20.01
N LEU A 543 -23.13 20.07 19.68
CA LEU A 543 -22.92 19.33 18.44
C LEU A 543 -24.03 19.63 17.42
N PRO A 544 -23.72 19.70 16.12
CA PRO A 544 -24.74 19.86 15.09
C PRO A 544 -25.73 18.68 15.12
N PRO A 545 -27.05 18.91 15.16
CA PRO A 545 -28.04 17.85 15.27
C PRO A 545 -28.16 17.09 13.93
N MET A 546 -27.94 15.78 14.01
CA MET A 546 -28.02 14.84 12.88
C MET A 546 -29.14 13.83 13.20
N PRO A 547 -30.30 13.89 12.51
CA PRO A 547 -31.49 13.12 12.90
C PRO A 547 -31.36 11.61 12.63
N LEU A 548 -32.15 10.84 13.37
CA LEU A 548 -32.44 9.42 13.16
C LEU A 548 -33.85 9.29 12.55
N ASP A 549 -33.98 9.64 11.27
CA ASP A 549 -35.24 9.65 10.52
C ASP A 549 -35.43 8.43 9.58
N GLY A 550 -34.49 7.48 9.61
CA GLY A 550 -34.50 6.28 8.76
C GLY A 550 -33.85 6.48 7.39
N ASP A 551 -33.43 7.70 7.07
CA ASP A 551 -32.62 8.02 5.90
C ASP A 551 -31.13 7.78 6.20
N SER A 552 -30.30 7.69 5.14
CA SER A 552 -28.88 7.37 5.23
C SER A 552 -27.99 8.53 4.83
N TRP A 553 -26.78 8.53 5.40
CA TRP A 553 -25.71 9.48 5.12
C TRP A 553 -24.73 8.98 4.04
N SER A 554 -23.99 9.89 3.42
CA SER A 554 -22.94 9.61 2.44
C SER A 554 -21.65 9.16 3.12
N VAL A 555 -20.96 8.18 2.53
CA VAL A 555 -19.62 7.72 2.94
C VAL A 555 -18.71 7.53 1.73
N GLN A 556 -17.44 7.25 1.94
CA GLN A 556 -16.38 6.99 0.95
C GLN A 556 -16.25 8.02 -0.16
N HIS A 557 -16.42 9.31 0.16
CA HIS A 557 -16.05 10.38 -0.77
C HIS A 557 -16.72 10.30 -2.16
N SER A 558 -17.90 9.68 -2.22
CA SER A 558 -18.58 9.28 -3.45
C SER A 558 -19.85 10.10 -3.69
N TRP A 559 -19.66 11.29 -4.25
CA TRP A 559 -20.72 12.29 -4.43
C TRP A 559 -20.47 13.25 -5.60
N VAL A 560 -21.53 13.92 -6.05
CA VAL A 560 -21.53 14.95 -7.10
C VAL A 560 -22.33 16.16 -6.63
N MET A 561 -21.80 17.37 -6.82
CA MET A 561 -22.46 18.62 -6.45
C MET A 561 -22.07 19.79 -7.39
N PRO A 562 -22.79 20.92 -7.36
CA PRO A 562 -22.37 22.09 -8.12
C PRO A 562 -20.98 22.58 -7.68
N THR A 563 -20.18 23.07 -8.62
CA THR A 563 -18.82 23.56 -8.35
C THR A 563 -18.82 24.68 -7.31
N SER A 564 -19.84 25.56 -7.32
CA SER A 564 -19.99 26.59 -6.27
C SER A 564 -20.22 26.00 -4.88
N SER A 565 -20.98 24.91 -4.79
CA SER A 565 -21.26 24.20 -3.54
C SER A 565 -20.04 23.46 -3.03
N PHE A 566 -19.23 22.90 -3.92
CA PHE A 566 -17.94 22.32 -3.58
C PHE A 566 -17.00 23.35 -2.94
N MET A 567 -16.92 24.56 -3.49
CA MET A 567 -16.07 25.62 -2.92
C MET A 567 -16.50 25.99 -1.49
N GLU A 568 -17.82 26.06 -1.23
CA GLU A 568 -18.38 26.25 0.12
C GLU A 568 -17.97 25.15 1.10
N LEU A 569 -18.04 23.89 0.68
CA LEU A 569 -17.62 22.74 1.47
C LEU A 569 -16.11 22.80 1.78
N VAL A 570 -15.28 23.13 0.79
CA VAL A 570 -13.84 23.16 0.97
C VAL A 570 -13.39 24.31 1.89
N MET A 571 -14.00 25.50 1.81
CA MET A 571 -13.73 26.57 2.78
C MET A 571 -14.02 26.11 4.22
N PHE A 572 -15.18 25.49 4.45
CA PHE A 572 -15.52 24.94 5.77
C PHE A 572 -14.49 23.88 6.21
N ALA A 573 -14.18 22.91 5.35
CA ALA A 573 -13.26 21.83 5.68
C ALA A 573 -11.82 22.32 5.91
N ARG A 574 -11.39 23.36 5.19
CA ARG A 574 -10.06 23.97 5.33
C ARG A 574 -9.85 24.55 6.71
N ILE A 575 -10.79 25.38 7.17
CA ILE A 575 -10.76 26.00 8.50
C ILE A 575 -10.90 24.93 9.59
N PHE A 576 -11.72 23.91 9.35
CA PHE A 576 -11.90 22.79 10.29
C PHE A 576 -10.61 21.98 10.46
N VAL A 577 -9.94 21.60 9.36
CA VAL A 577 -8.68 20.85 9.37
C VAL A 577 -7.58 21.64 10.08
N ASP A 578 -7.47 22.95 9.82
CA ASP A 578 -6.54 23.82 10.54
C ASP A 578 -6.76 23.78 12.06
N SER A 579 -8.04 23.79 12.47
CA SER A 579 -8.43 23.72 13.88
C SER A 579 -8.11 22.38 14.54
N VAL A 580 -8.20 21.27 13.79
CA VAL A 580 -7.84 19.91 14.26
C VAL A 580 -6.32 19.77 14.35
N ASP A 581 -5.61 20.14 13.29
CA ASP A 581 -4.15 19.99 13.21
C ASP A 581 -3.45 20.83 14.29
N ALA A 582 -3.90 22.06 14.52
CA ALA A 582 -3.35 22.92 15.57
C ALA A 582 -3.48 22.34 16.99
N GLN A 583 -4.38 21.37 17.22
CA GLN A 583 -4.55 20.72 18.52
C GLN A 583 -3.79 19.40 18.64
N HIS A 584 -3.72 18.62 17.56
CA HIS A 584 -3.25 17.24 17.62
C HIS A 584 -1.92 16.99 16.90
N TYR A 585 -1.43 17.93 16.11
CA TYR A 585 -0.21 17.75 15.31
C TYR A 585 1.00 17.36 16.14
N GLU A 586 1.31 18.10 17.20
CA GLU A 586 2.56 17.88 17.95
C GLU A 586 2.60 16.51 18.61
N GLU A 587 1.49 16.10 19.21
CA GLU A 587 1.34 14.78 19.81
C GLU A 587 1.43 13.70 18.73
N HIS A 588 0.73 13.88 17.61
CA HIS A 588 0.71 12.92 16.53
C HIS A 588 2.09 12.74 15.88
N GLN A 589 2.79 13.84 15.58
CA GLN A 589 4.09 13.79 14.90
C GLN A 589 5.20 13.31 15.84
N LYS A 590 5.22 13.72 17.11
CA LYS A 590 6.29 13.35 18.06
C LYS A 590 6.11 11.92 18.61
N ASN A 591 4.88 11.55 18.97
CA ASN A 591 4.61 10.27 19.62
C ASN A 591 4.17 9.18 18.63
N GLY A 592 3.81 9.57 17.40
CA GLY A 592 3.30 8.64 16.38
C GLY A 592 1.92 8.06 16.74
N THR A 593 1.18 8.70 17.66
CA THR A 593 -0.12 8.24 18.17
C THR A 593 -1.22 9.22 17.79
N CYS A 594 -2.27 8.73 17.13
CA CYS A 594 -3.41 9.54 16.71
C CYS A 594 -4.60 9.36 17.66
N CYS A 595 -5.27 10.45 18.05
CA CYS A 595 -6.44 10.42 18.94
C CYS A 595 -7.69 9.79 18.32
N LEU A 596 -7.77 9.71 16.98
CA LEU A 596 -8.88 9.12 16.23
C LEU A 596 -8.61 7.66 15.78
N SER A 597 -7.45 7.12 16.13
CA SER A 597 -6.97 5.81 15.67
C SER A 597 -7.11 4.73 16.76
N MET A 598 -7.49 3.52 16.36
CA MET A 598 -7.58 2.37 17.27
C MET A 598 -6.30 1.52 17.30
N ALA A 599 -5.46 1.60 16.27
CA ALA A 599 -4.29 0.74 16.10
C ALA A 599 -3.10 1.50 15.53
N LYS A 600 -1.88 1.02 15.75
CA LYS A 600 -0.66 1.69 15.28
C LYS A 600 -0.65 1.92 13.75
N ILE A 601 -1.22 0.99 12.99
CA ILE A 601 -1.33 1.06 11.53
C ILE A 601 -2.28 2.20 11.09
N GLU A 602 -3.33 2.48 11.87
CA GLU A 602 -4.31 3.53 11.56
C GLU A 602 -3.79 4.95 11.86
N ASN A 603 -2.70 5.09 12.63
CA ASN A 603 -2.16 6.40 13.00
C ASN A 603 -1.79 7.24 11.78
N GLN A 604 -1.27 6.62 10.71
CA GLN A 604 -0.89 7.33 9.49
C GLN A 604 -2.09 8.03 8.81
N HIS A 605 -3.31 7.53 8.99
CA HIS A 605 -4.54 8.02 8.36
C HIS A 605 -5.46 8.76 9.34
N CYS A 606 -4.85 9.52 10.25
CA CYS A 606 -5.50 10.02 11.46
C CYS A 606 -6.82 10.78 11.22
N TYR A 607 -6.87 11.72 10.27
CA TYR A 607 -8.06 12.56 10.08
C TYR A 607 -9.03 12.00 9.05
N CYS A 608 -8.63 11.00 8.26
CA CYS A 608 -9.33 10.58 7.05
C CYS A 608 -10.81 10.24 7.27
N ARG A 609 -11.10 9.41 8.27
CA ARG A 609 -12.47 8.96 8.59
C ARG A 609 -13.36 10.09 9.11
N LEU A 610 -12.79 11.03 9.87
CA LEU A 610 -13.51 12.21 10.34
C LEU A 610 -13.83 13.15 9.17
N LEU A 611 -12.87 13.37 8.27
CA LEU A 611 -13.03 14.24 7.11
C LEU A 611 -14.07 13.67 6.12
N GLU A 612 -14.15 12.36 5.98
CA GLU A 612 -15.17 11.66 5.18
C GLU A 612 -16.61 12.07 5.52
N LEU A 613 -16.87 12.34 6.80
CA LEU A 613 -18.21 12.64 7.30
C LEU A 613 -18.56 14.14 7.24
N LEU A 614 -17.61 15.04 6.97
CA LEU A 614 -17.84 16.49 6.97
C LEU A 614 -18.85 16.91 5.91
N VAL A 615 -18.88 16.25 4.75
CA VAL A 615 -19.82 16.57 3.67
C VAL A 615 -21.27 16.45 4.13
N ASN A 616 -21.57 15.47 5.00
CA ASN A 616 -22.92 15.27 5.53
C ASN A 616 -23.33 16.41 6.47
N VAL A 617 -22.45 16.78 7.41
CA VAL A 617 -22.70 17.86 8.37
C VAL A 617 -22.90 19.18 7.61
N TRP A 618 -22.00 19.47 6.66
CA TRP A 618 -22.09 20.67 5.84
C TRP A 618 -23.36 20.68 4.99
N ALA A 619 -23.67 19.62 4.23
CA ALA A 619 -24.83 19.57 3.33
C ALA A 619 -26.15 19.68 4.11
N TYR A 620 -26.26 19.01 5.25
CA TYR A 620 -27.46 19.06 6.08
C TYR A 620 -27.70 20.46 6.65
N HIS A 621 -26.67 21.09 7.21
CA HIS A 621 -26.83 22.39 7.90
C HIS A 621 -26.72 23.62 7.00
N SER A 622 -26.19 23.49 5.77
CA SER A 622 -26.24 24.54 4.74
C SER A 622 -27.50 24.48 3.87
N ALA A 623 -28.49 23.66 4.25
CA ALA A 623 -29.77 23.51 3.56
C ALA A 623 -29.66 22.98 2.12
N ARG A 624 -28.69 22.11 1.85
CA ARG A 624 -28.57 21.42 0.55
C ARG A 624 -29.50 20.21 0.50
N MET A 625 -30.17 20.04 -0.63
CA MET A 625 -30.90 18.81 -0.91
C MET A 625 -29.90 17.67 -1.03
N MET A 626 -30.16 16.54 -0.39
CA MET A 626 -29.30 15.36 -0.45
C MET A 626 -30.05 14.27 -1.19
N VAL A 627 -29.47 13.75 -2.27
CA VAL A 627 -30.15 12.78 -3.14
C VAL A 627 -29.29 11.52 -3.23
N TYR A 628 -29.82 10.43 -2.72
CA TYR A 628 -29.22 9.12 -2.92
C TYR A 628 -29.48 8.65 -4.35
N VAL A 629 -28.44 8.18 -5.02
CA VAL A 629 -28.49 7.55 -6.34
C VAL A 629 -28.13 6.08 -6.18
N ASN A 630 -29.03 5.19 -6.58
CA ASN A 630 -28.71 3.76 -6.60
C ASN A 630 -27.74 3.46 -7.77
N PRO A 631 -26.52 2.93 -7.49
CA PRO A 631 -25.48 2.74 -8.52
C PRO A 631 -25.84 1.70 -9.59
N GLU A 632 -26.74 0.76 -9.28
CA GLU A 632 -27.17 -0.30 -10.20
C GLU A 632 -28.45 0.08 -10.97
N THR A 633 -29.44 0.65 -10.28
CA THR A 633 -30.78 0.89 -10.86
C THR A 633 -31.02 2.32 -11.31
N GLY A 634 -30.20 3.28 -10.89
CA GLY A 634 -30.35 4.70 -11.22
C GLY A 634 -31.44 5.44 -10.42
N LEU A 635 -32.17 4.74 -9.55
CA LEU A 635 -33.21 5.35 -8.74
C LEU A 635 -32.65 6.47 -7.85
N MET A 636 -33.20 7.67 -8.00
CA MET A 636 -32.85 8.86 -7.23
C MET A 636 -33.88 9.12 -6.13
N GLN A 637 -33.44 9.19 -4.88
CA GLN A 637 -34.31 9.43 -3.72
C GLN A 637 -33.74 10.53 -2.83
N GLU A 638 -34.55 11.56 -2.54
CA GLU A 638 -34.17 12.57 -1.54
C GLU A 638 -34.03 11.91 -0.15
N GLN A 639 -32.91 12.18 0.51
CA GLN A 639 -32.59 11.76 1.86
C GLN A 639 -32.65 12.97 2.80
N HIS A 640 -33.17 12.75 4.00
CA HIS A 640 -33.43 13.75 5.03
C HIS A 640 -34.21 14.93 4.45
N ARG A 641 -35.48 14.79 4.06
CA ARG A 641 -36.19 15.83 3.28
C ARG A 641 -36.02 17.25 3.80
N LEU A 642 -35.72 18.21 2.91
CA LEU A 642 -35.39 19.60 3.29
C LEU A 642 -36.50 20.27 4.13
N GLU A 643 -37.77 19.96 3.85
CA GLU A 643 -38.92 20.50 4.57
C GLU A 643 -38.91 20.14 6.07
N ASN A 644 -38.43 18.94 6.40
CA ASN A 644 -38.39 18.42 7.77
C ASN A 644 -37.23 19.03 8.58
N ARG A 645 -36.25 19.66 7.93
CA ARG A 645 -35.05 20.22 8.58
C ARG A 645 -35.26 21.64 9.14
N LYS A 646 -36.39 22.29 8.83
CA LYS A 646 -36.67 23.68 9.26
C LYS A 646 -36.61 23.79 10.79
N GLY A 647 -35.81 24.75 11.28
CA GLY A 647 -35.60 24.98 12.72
C GLY A 647 -34.55 24.09 13.38
N GLN A 648 -34.11 23.02 12.72
CA GLN A 648 -33.06 22.11 13.23
C GLN A 648 -31.68 22.44 12.64
N MET A 649 -31.64 23.08 11.46
CA MET A 649 -30.39 23.40 10.76
C MET A 649 -29.59 24.52 11.41
N TRP A 650 -28.27 24.36 11.38
CA TRP A 650 -27.29 25.32 11.88
C TRP A 650 -26.87 26.35 10.81
N VAL A 651 -27.84 26.85 10.02
CA VAL A 651 -27.60 27.70 8.84
C VAL A 651 -26.74 28.93 9.13
N LYS A 652 -26.85 29.52 10.34
CA LYS A 652 -26.07 30.69 10.75
C LYS A 652 -24.56 30.43 10.83
N TRP A 653 -24.16 29.18 11.04
CA TRP A 653 -22.77 28.77 11.13
C TRP A 653 -22.24 28.43 9.74
N PHE A 654 -22.99 27.65 8.97
CA PHE A 654 -22.62 27.22 7.62
C PHE A 654 -23.04 28.21 6.51
N ASN A 655 -23.14 29.50 6.83
CA ASN A 655 -23.49 30.52 5.85
C ASN A 655 -22.27 30.86 4.99
N PHE A 656 -22.42 30.84 3.66
CA PHE A 656 -21.35 31.17 2.71
C PHE A 656 -20.63 32.49 3.04
N SER A 657 -21.38 33.57 3.29
CA SER A 657 -20.76 34.88 3.55
C SER A 657 -19.89 34.86 4.80
N ARG A 658 -20.27 34.07 5.80
CA ARG A 658 -19.50 33.95 7.05
C ARG A 658 -18.25 33.10 6.86
N LEU A 659 -18.40 31.95 6.21
CA LEU A 659 -17.28 31.05 5.89
C LEU A 659 -16.23 31.78 5.04
N LYS A 660 -16.70 32.52 4.02
CA LYS A 660 -15.83 33.31 3.14
C LYS A 660 -15.05 34.37 3.92
N THR A 661 -15.70 35.17 4.76
CA THR A 661 -15.00 36.18 5.56
C THR A 661 -13.98 35.54 6.51
N MET A 662 -14.33 34.45 7.18
CA MET A 662 -13.39 33.74 8.06
C MET A 662 -12.18 33.18 7.29
N ASP A 663 -12.41 32.65 6.10
CA ASP A 663 -11.37 32.11 5.22
C ASP A 663 -10.43 33.22 4.69
N GLU A 664 -10.99 34.37 4.33
CA GLU A 664 -10.24 35.58 3.92
C GLU A 664 -9.43 36.16 5.10
N ASP A 665 -10.04 36.30 6.29
CA ASP A 665 -9.37 36.82 7.49
C ASP A 665 -8.18 35.95 7.89
N LEU A 666 -8.33 34.62 7.82
CA LEU A 666 -7.25 33.67 8.15
C LEU A 666 -6.11 33.70 7.12
N ALA A 667 -6.44 33.86 5.83
CA ALA A 667 -5.45 34.07 4.78
C ALA A 667 -4.68 35.39 5.01
N GLU A 668 -5.38 36.46 5.39
CA GLU A 668 -4.79 37.75 5.70
C GLU A 668 -3.85 37.67 6.92
N GLU A 669 -4.25 36.99 8.02
CA GLU A 669 -3.39 36.79 9.21
C GLU A 669 -2.08 36.05 8.82
N ALA A 670 -2.15 35.07 7.92
CA ALA A 670 -0.99 34.31 7.45
C ALA A 670 -0.03 35.10 6.54
N ASP A 671 -0.55 36.10 5.82
CA ASP A 671 0.22 36.96 4.90
C ASP A 671 0.96 38.10 5.61
N TYR A 672 0.35 38.68 6.67
CA TYR A 672 0.89 39.84 7.38
C TYR A 672 1.76 39.49 8.59
N ASP A 673 1.39 38.50 9.39
CA ASP A 673 2.12 38.11 10.60
C ASP A 673 3.04 36.91 10.33
N HIS A 674 4.30 36.97 10.78
CA HIS A 674 5.15 35.77 10.80
C HIS A 674 4.60 34.86 11.89
N PRO A 675 3.99 33.70 11.58
CA PRO A 675 3.17 33.10 12.59
C PRO A 675 4.08 32.27 13.50
N ALA A 676 4.15 32.65 14.77
CA ALA A 676 4.50 31.73 15.86
C ALA A 676 3.44 30.61 15.99
N LYS A 677 2.29 30.76 15.31
CA LYS A 677 1.21 29.77 15.17
C LYS A 677 1.42 28.92 13.91
N ARG A 678 1.01 27.66 13.98
CA ARG A 678 1.05 26.72 12.86
C ARG A 678 -0.02 27.08 11.81
N TRP A 679 0.34 27.09 10.52
CA TRP A 679 -0.57 27.36 9.39
C TRP A 679 -0.32 26.37 8.25
N LEU A 680 -1.38 25.75 7.74
CA LEU A 680 -1.30 24.66 6.75
C LEU A 680 -1.36 25.13 5.29
N TRP A 681 -2.01 26.26 5.04
CA TRP A 681 -2.47 26.61 3.71
C TRP A 681 -1.51 27.56 2.99
N PRO A 682 -1.55 27.65 1.65
CA PRO A 682 -0.75 28.63 0.93
C PRO A 682 -1.03 30.06 1.41
N ARG A 683 0.01 30.89 1.44
CA ARG A 683 -0.02 32.29 1.92
C ARG A 683 -1.15 33.12 1.30
N THR A 684 -1.35 32.99 -0.02
CA THR A 684 -2.39 33.75 -0.73
C THR A 684 -3.84 33.32 -0.39
N GLY A 685 -4.05 32.19 0.29
CA GLY A 685 -5.38 31.74 0.71
C GLY A 685 -6.40 31.42 -0.40
N GLU A 686 -6.02 31.48 -1.68
CA GLU A 686 -6.93 31.51 -2.84
C GLU A 686 -7.76 30.22 -3.05
N ILE A 687 -8.92 30.10 -2.39
CA ILE A 687 -10.04 29.28 -2.85
C ILE A 687 -10.83 30.13 -3.87
N PHE A 688 -10.48 30.03 -5.16
CA PHE A 688 -10.83 31.04 -6.16
C PHE A 688 -11.83 30.52 -7.23
N TRP A 689 -12.99 31.17 -7.39
CA TRP A 689 -13.90 30.99 -8.54
C TRP A 689 -14.23 32.35 -9.19
N GLN A 690 -13.76 32.59 -10.42
CA GLN A 690 -13.86 33.87 -11.13
C GLN A 690 -15.32 34.33 -11.38
N GLY A 691 -16.26 33.38 -11.55
CA GLY A 691 -17.68 33.68 -11.77
C GLY A 691 -18.37 34.41 -10.60
N THR A 692 -17.90 34.20 -9.37
CA THR A 692 -18.35 34.96 -8.18
C THR A 692 -17.73 36.35 -8.14
N TYR A 693 -16.44 36.48 -8.49
CA TYR A 693 -15.75 37.77 -8.48
C TYR A 693 -16.34 38.73 -9.50
N GLU A 694 -16.67 38.28 -10.71
CA GLU A 694 -17.31 39.15 -11.70
C GLU A 694 -18.71 39.59 -11.28
N ARG A 695 -19.50 38.70 -10.65
CA ARG A 695 -20.81 39.05 -10.06
C ARG A 695 -20.67 40.01 -8.87
N GLU A 696 -19.74 39.77 -7.96
CA GLU A 696 -19.46 40.66 -6.82
C GLU A 696 -18.89 42.01 -7.27
N ARG A 697 -17.99 42.03 -8.26
CA ARG A 697 -17.46 43.26 -8.86
C ARG A 697 -18.57 44.06 -9.54
N GLN A 698 -19.47 43.40 -10.27
CA GLN A 698 -20.64 44.03 -10.87
C GLN A 698 -21.62 44.56 -9.80
N GLN A 699 -21.89 43.79 -8.74
CA GLN A 699 -22.72 44.23 -7.60
C GLN A 699 -22.09 45.40 -6.84
N ASN A 700 -20.78 45.35 -6.56
CA ASN A 700 -20.05 46.41 -5.88
C ASN A 700 -19.98 47.68 -6.75
N TYR A 701 -19.81 47.54 -8.06
CA TYR A 701 -19.91 48.65 -9.02
C TYR A 701 -21.32 49.27 -9.00
N TYR A 702 -22.36 48.43 -9.03
CA TYR A 702 -23.77 48.87 -8.95
C TYR A 702 -24.07 49.60 -7.62
N LEU A 703 -23.64 49.05 -6.48
CA LEU A 703 -23.78 49.67 -5.16
C LEU A 703 -23.01 50.99 -5.05
N LYS A 704 -21.82 51.09 -5.66
CA LYS A 704 -21.02 52.32 -5.74
C LYS A 704 -21.74 53.40 -6.57
N MET A 705 -22.37 53.02 -7.68
CA MET A 705 -23.18 53.92 -8.51
C MET A 705 -24.45 54.38 -7.77
N LEU A 706 -25.11 53.50 -7.02
CA LEU A 706 -26.23 53.87 -6.15
C LEU A 706 -25.83 54.85 -5.04
N LYS A 707 -24.69 54.62 -4.36
CA LYS A 707 -24.13 55.55 -3.36
C LYS A 707 -23.84 56.92 -3.97
N LYS A 708 -23.24 56.96 -5.17
CA LYS A 708 -23.02 58.23 -5.90
C LYS A 708 -24.32 58.95 -6.22
N ARG A 709 -25.35 58.23 -6.69
CA ARG A 709 -26.68 58.80 -6.99
C ARG A 709 -27.36 59.37 -5.74
N ARG A 710 -27.33 58.64 -4.62
CA ARG A 710 -27.86 59.09 -3.31
C ARG A 710 -27.09 60.30 -2.77
N SER A 711 -25.77 60.34 -2.91
CA SER A 711 -24.94 61.49 -2.52
C SER A 711 -25.28 62.73 -3.34
N LYS A 712 -25.41 62.58 -4.68
CA LYS A 712 -25.79 63.68 -5.58
C LYS A 712 -27.18 64.23 -5.24
N GLN A 713 -28.16 63.35 -5.01
CA GLN A 713 -29.50 63.75 -4.54
C GLN A 713 -29.47 64.45 -3.17
N LYS A 714 -28.57 64.04 -2.26
CA LYS A 714 -28.39 64.70 -0.96
C LYS A 714 -27.80 66.11 -1.13
N VAL A 715 -26.83 66.28 -2.01
CA VAL A 715 -26.23 67.59 -2.34
C VAL A 715 -27.26 68.49 -3.03
N ASP A 716 -28.06 67.97 -3.96
CA ASP A 716 -29.12 68.73 -4.62
C ASP A 716 -30.21 69.15 -3.62
N ARG A 717 -30.59 68.28 -2.68
CA ARG A 717 -31.49 68.63 -1.56
C ARG A 717 -30.89 69.71 -0.66
N MET A 718 -29.58 69.70 -0.42
CA MET A 718 -28.91 70.75 0.35
C MET A 718 -28.82 72.07 -0.42
N ARG A 719 -28.69 72.03 -1.76
CA ARG A 719 -28.72 73.21 -2.63
C ARG A 719 -30.11 73.84 -2.72
N ILE A 720 -31.17 73.04 -2.67
CA ILE A 720 -32.56 73.51 -2.74
C ILE A 720 -33.06 74.03 -1.38
N LYS A 721 -32.40 73.68 -0.26
CA LYS A 721 -32.73 74.24 1.06
C LYS A 721 -32.36 75.73 1.13
N TYR A 722 -33.41 76.56 1.14
CA TYR A 722 -33.38 78.01 1.34
C TYR A 722 -32.55 78.39 2.59
N ARG A 723 -31.51 79.22 2.43
CA ARG A 723 -30.67 79.71 3.55
C ARG A 723 -31.50 80.66 4.42
N GLN A 724 -31.77 80.26 5.66
CA GLN A 724 -32.41 81.11 6.67
C GLN A 724 -31.44 82.24 7.07
N LYS A 725 -31.87 83.51 6.98
CA LYS A 725 -31.08 84.68 7.39
C LYS A 725 -30.91 84.70 8.92
N THR A 726 -29.68 84.87 9.39
CA THR A 726 -29.34 84.97 10.82
C THR A 726 -29.67 86.35 11.40
N LEU A 727 -30.25 86.39 12.60
CA LEU A 727 -30.57 87.61 13.36
C LEU A 727 -29.33 88.13 14.12
N GLY A 728 -29.05 89.43 13.96
CA GLY A 728 -28.37 90.39 14.86
C GLY A 728 -27.12 89.97 15.67
N LYS A 729 -25.97 90.62 15.41
CA LYS A 729 -24.77 90.59 16.28
C LYS A 729 -24.89 91.62 17.43
N TYR A 730 -24.72 91.15 18.67
CA TYR A 730 -24.56 91.96 19.89
C TYR A 730 -23.19 92.68 19.92
N ARG A 731 -23.16 93.99 20.21
CA ARG A 731 -21.93 94.82 20.39
C ARG A 731 -21.65 95.02 21.89
N LYS A 732 -20.41 94.76 22.33
CA LYS A 732 -19.86 95.19 23.64
C LYS A 732 -19.21 96.58 23.51
N PRO A 733 -19.33 97.48 24.51
CA PRO A 733 -18.65 98.78 24.51
C PRO A 733 -17.19 98.70 25.02
N PRO A 734 -16.34 99.70 24.69
CA PRO A 734 -14.88 99.63 24.78
C PRO A 734 -14.32 100.11 26.14
N PRO A 735 -13.10 99.68 26.52
CA PRO A 735 -12.32 100.32 27.59
C PRO A 735 -11.43 101.47 27.06
N PRO A 736 -11.04 102.44 27.92
CA PRO A 736 -10.52 103.75 27.54
C PRO A 736 -9.03 103.81 27.19
N GLU A 737 -8.72 104.85 26.41
CA GLU A 737 -7.44 105.30 25.83
C GLU A 737 -6.37 105.66 26.86
N VAL A 738 -5.09 105.49 26.47
CA VAL A 738 -4.01 106.51 26.46
C VAL A 738 -2.97 105.93 25.47
N GLY A 739 -2.81 106.49 24.27
CA GLY A 739 -1.84 107.57 23.97
C GLY A 739 -0.46 106.97 23.67
N ASP A 740 0.36 107.40 22.74
CA ASP A 740 0.32 108.39 21.67
C ASP A 740 1.69 108.23 20.96
N LYS A 741 1.86 108.85 19.79
CA LYS A 741 3.13 109.06 19.04
C LYS A 741 3.58 107.92 18.13
N GLU A 742 3.41 108.09 16.81
CA GLU A 742 4.36 108.75 15.87
C GLU A 742 5.65 107.93 15.73
N LYS A 743 6.24 107.65 14.57
CA LYS A 743 6.07 108.02 13.15
C LYS A 743 7.15 107.23 12.39
N GLU A 744 7.04 107.21 11.06
CA GLU A 744 8.16 107.08 10.09
C GLU A 744 8.84 105.69 9.96
N ASP A 745 9.30 105.22 8.80
CA ASP A 745 9.16 105.62 7.40
C ASP A 745 9.85 104.53 6.53
N HIS A 746 9.45 104.43 5.26
CA HIS A 746 10.26 104.04 4.06
C HIS A 746 11.03 102.68 4.05
N ALA A 747 11.33 102.01 2.94
CA ALA A 747 10.98 101.98 1.51
C ALA A 747 11.76 100.77 0.92
N ALA A 748 11.40 100.39 -0.33
CA ALA A 748 12.03 99.39 -1.22
C ALA A 748 11.57 97.94 -1.09
#